data_AF-A0AAN7NWK9-F1
#
_entry.id   AF-A0AAN7NWK9-F1
#
_cell.length_a   1.000
_cell.length_b   1.000
_cell.length_c   1.000
_cell.angle_alpha   90.00
_cell.angle_beta   90.00
_cell.angle_gamma   90.00
#
_symmetry.space_group_name_H-M   'P 1'
#
loop_
_entity.id
_entity.type
_entity.pdbx_description
1 polymer ?
#
loop_
_entity_poly.entity_id
_entity_poly.type
_entity_poly.pdbx_seq_one_letter_code
_entity_poly.pdbx_strand_id
1 'polypeptide(L)'
;MANTADLQTDPERHRSDLYTRPGWVDATVALGQLDQGKANGDRGVLWVRGRLQQQLRSLGCILEVHAGKVLFVSLLIIATFCVGIKSAGFHTKVEQLWAGTSTTEEVTPIEVLSTHQMLVQTSVEPDVGLLHPPGLLEHLSVLRHATQVTVTMFDITWRLKDICQSPGIPNFDLHYIEQMFENMMPCSIITPLDCFWEGSKLLGPDFPVNIPYGIGNNIKWTNLNPNQLIANIKQKESQFDYHSLQDYFRRAGITTGYQEKPCLDPKDPECPITAPNHNTSRPLDVGAELTSGCYGFAAKYMHWPEELIIGGVQKNKTGHIKQAKALQTVIQLMGEHDFYEYWSEQYKVHHIGWSQEKASLVLGAWQKKFSQEIEQLTKGKATSKAYMFSSFSTATLNRILADYSRLDIIKYAVVLLITATYAWVVHSGLATIGVFVLASSTSAGLGVCSLLGLPMNLLSTQVLPFITVGLAMREMFILLSMQSRNLTPPELLQRMGPSVLSAAISSSVTLLIAALLPVPALRVFCLQCAIIVLFHALSILLILPVFLALGVRCQKSDVPCFRTYRKNIPANNNNNDVEQAANLITAETICQQKKNFLTWLLNQYLGSVLLKPFMKVTLSLTYVVLIIFCVFNGLKLEYDVRLSTFLPKNTQEYKYLDAHNRFFGFYNFYLVTTEMEYPLNQPLMYDYHSSLTQVPHVLKDSNGGLNMNDFWLANFRDFLVDLQQEFDINRSKNCVSNEKWFPNATEKAVLAFKLLAQTGIVEFPVDKSQIFKKRLVNNGIIDPKAFYNYLSVWNCNDIWSYTSSQANLTPKPFQYYSSKTEFDLKIRKSLPLVYTQMPFYLKNLRSTGKIVETLKEIRDISDSFNSRGLKNYPIGLIFSFFNQFLLLDRLLALQLALTLVASFVIACVMVQWTKLWCTFFSTFISLLLMCLMNVNAFTGTLGAFHFIIVTRNVMLIITGFLSAIGNRENRLRMSLELNIEPILKGDIGLLICTTVLATSHFEFIQYHIFMMLLISLCGSTANSLVFYPIILLLAGPQSELQPLEHTDRISTPPPPPIPPTSSSYTRPPCRSATAKTTREPSLTTITEESCNQSIVIEPQVTVEYSSPESSSSGPYTAKVTATANIKVEVVAPLYRSNCSGCRRTKCGHRKQQCHHCCKDSESSDSSAETDANRNS
;
A
#
# COMPACT_ATOMS: atom_id res chain seq x y z
N MET A 1 -54.28 39.98 58.70
CA MET A 1 -54.00 40.47 57.33
C MET A 1 -52.60 41.06 57.30
N ALA A 2 -51.65 40.39 56.66
CA ALA A 2 -50.52 40.98 55.94
C ALA A 2 -49.84 39.85 55.15
N ASN A 3 -49.94 39.95 53.83
CA ASN A 3 -49.37 39.05 52.84
C ASN A 3 -47.84 39.07 52.89
N THR A 4 -47.21 37.90 52.83
CA THR A 4 -45.95 37.72 52.12
C THR A 4 -46.07 36.48 51.25
N ALA A 5 -46.28 36.77 49.97
CA ALA A 5 -46.41 35.83 48.88
C ALA A 5 -45.17 34.95 48.72
N ASP A 6 -45.44 33.69 48.39
CA ASP A 6 -44.50 32.69 47.89
C ASP A 6 -43.47 33.29 46.92
N LEU A 7 -42.19 33.16 47.25
CA LEU A 7 -41.16 33.01 46.22
C LEU A 7 -41.22 31.56 45.72
N GLN A 8 -42.09 31.31 44.73
CA GLN A 8 -41.95 30.15 43.85
C GLN A 8 -40.64 30.31 43.07
N THR A 9 -39.53 29.82 43.63
CA THR A 9 -38.30 29.57 42.89
C THR A 9 -38.58 28.48 41.87
N ASP A 10 -38.59 28.88 40.61
CA ASP A 10 -38.87 28.06 39.43
C ASP A 10 -38.05 26.74 39.41
N PRO A 11 -38.66 25.56 39.57
CA PRO A 11 -37.96 24.27 39.60
C PRO A 11 -37.24 23.96 38.28
N GLU A 12 -37.58 24.62 37.18
CA GLU A 12 -36.87 24.50 35.89
C GLU A 12 -35.48 25.14 35.91
N ARG A 13 -35.30 26.25 36.64
CA ARG A 13 -34.00 26.96 36.74
C ARG A 13 -32.90 26.06 37.33
N HIS A 14 -33.28 25.22 38.28
CA HIS A 14 -32.41 24.28 38.98
C HIS A 14 -32.08 23.01 38.20
N ARG A 15 -32.71 22.78 37.04
CA ARG A 15 -32.41 21.67 36.13
C ARG A 15 -31.50 22.05 34.95
N SER A 16 -31.09 23.31 34.83
CA SER A 16 -30.24 23.74 33.71
C SER A 16 -28.86 23.07 33.73
N ASP A 17 -28.31 22.77 32.54
CA ASP A 17 -27.03 22.06 32.34
C ASP A 17 -25.87 22.72 33.09
N LEU A 18 -25.93 24.03 33.36
CA LEU A 18 -24.91 24.75 34.12
C LEU A 18 -24.82 24.29 35.59
N TYR A 19 -25.95 23.91 36.21
CA TYR A 19 -25.96 23.50 37.62
C TYR A 19 -25.67 22.01 37.81
N THR A 20 -26.02 21.18 36.83
CA THR A 20 -25.88 19.73 36.88
C THR A 20 -24.61 19.21 36.18
N ARG A 21 -24.06 19.99 35.24
CA ARG A 21 -22.88 19.64 34.41
C ARG A 21 -21.94 20.84 34.18
N PRO A 22 -21.48 21.52 35.25
CA PRO A 22 -20.75 22.78 35.12
C PRO A 22 -19.46 22.65 34.32
N GLY A 23 -18.67 21.59 34.52
CA GLY A 23 -17.38 21.41 33.82
C GLY A 23 -17.50 21.03 32.33
N TRP A 24 -18.70 20.65 31.86
CA TRP A 24 -18.99 20.49 30.44
C TRP A 24 -19.49 21.78 29.79
N VAL A 25 -20.32 22.56 30.50
CA VAL A 25 -20.85 23.84 29.99
C VAL A 25 -19.79 24.95 30.00
N ASP A 26 -19.17 25.18 31.16
CA ASP A 26 -18.12 26.17 31.36
C ASP A 26 -17.25 25.80 32.56
N ALA A 27 -16.08 25.21 32.28
CA ALA A 27 -15.16 24.78 33.31
C ALA A 27 -14.57 25.94 34.15
N THR A 28 -14.63 27.19 33.68
CA THR A 28 -14.20 28.34 34.48
C THR A 28 -15.15 28.60 35.66
N VAL A 29 -16.44 28.33 35.48
CA VAL A 29 -17.43 28.41 36.57
C VAL A 29 -17.18 27.32 37.59
N ALA A 30 -16.85 26.09 37.15
CA ALA A 30 -16.47 25.01 38.05
C ALA A 30 -15.17 25.33 38.84
N LEU A 31 -14.18 25.93 38.17
CA LEU A 31 -12.94 26.38 38.81
C LEU A 31 -13.20 27.48 39.86
N GLY A 32 -14.10 28.43 39.57
CA GLY A 32 -14.50 29.45 40.52
C GLY A 32 -15.18 28.87 41.79
N GLN A 33 -15.92 27.77 41.66
CA GLN A 33 -16.50 27.08 42.83
C GLN A 33 -15.44 26.37 43.68
N LEU A 34 -14.37 25.87 43.07
CA LEU A 34 -13.20 25.33 43.76
C LEU A 34 -12.42 26.42 44.50
N ASP A 35 -12.18 27.56 43.84
CA ASP A 35 -11.47 28.70 44.45
C ASP A 35 -12.26 29.32 45.61
N GLN A 36 -13.60 29.24 45.58
CA GLN A 36 -14.48 29.66 46.67
C GLN A 36 -14.60 28.63 47.80
N GLY A 37 -13.99 27.45 47.68
CA GLY A 37 -14.08 26.38 48.68
C GLY A 37 -15.46 25.73 48.81
N LYS A 38 -16.33 25.87 47.80
CA LYS A 38 -17.71 25.34 47.80
C LYS A 38 -17.82 23.93 47.20
N ALA A 39 -16.75 23.48 46.55
CA ALA A 39 -16.66 22.16 45.94
C ALA A 39 -15.23 21.64 45.99
N ASN A 40 -15.07 20.31 45.97
CA ASN A 40 -13.77 19.62 45.85
C ASN A 40 -13.66 18.97 44.47
N GLY A 41 -12.47 18.90 43.88
CA GLY A 41 -12.33 18.40 42.51
C GLY A 41 -10.96 18.63 41.86
N ASP A 42 -10.88 18.32 40.57
CA ASP A 42 -9.62 18.25 39.83
C ASP A 42 -9.23 19.62 39.24
N ARG A 43 -8.50 20.42 40.02
CA ARG A 43 -8.14 21.79 39.63
C ARG A 43 -7.39 21.88 38.30
N GLY A 44 -6.38 21.03 38.08
CA GLY A 44 -5.54 21.07 36.88
C GLY A 44 -6.32 20.76 35.59
N VAL A 45 -7.15 19.72 35.62
CA VAL A 45 -7.95 19.28 34.46
C VAL A 45 -9.01 20.34 34.10
N LEU A 46 -9.69 20.90 35.10
CA LEU A 46 -10.67 21.96 34.89
C LEU A 46 -10.03 23.26 34.38
N TRP A 47 -8.82 23.59 34.82
CA TRP A 47 -8.07 24.74 34.30
C TRP A 47 -7.71 24.56 32.82
N VAL A 48 -7.16 23.39 32.43
CA VAL A 48 -6.83 23.07 31.03
C VAL A 48 -8.09 23.12 30.16
N ARG A 49 -9.17 22.48 30.60
CA ARG A 49 -10.45 22.48 29.87
C ARG A 49 -11.01 23.89 29.75
N GLY A 50 -11.02 24.67 30.82
CA GLY A 50 -11.50 26.06 30.81
C GLY A 50 -10.73 26.93 29.81
N ARG A 51 -9.41 26.77 29.72
CA ARG A 51 -8.59 27.49 28.75
C ARG A 51 -8.93 27.10 27.31
N LEU A 52 -9.08 25.80 27.04
CA LEU A 52 -9.42 25.30 25.72
C LEU A 52 -10.83 25.74 25.28
N GLN A 53 -11.79 25.69 26.21
CA GLN A 53 -13.15 26.19 26.03
C GLN A 53 -13.19 27.69 25.72
N GLN A 54 -12.39 28.50 26.42
CA GLN A 54 -12.31 29.95 26.17
C GLN A 54 -11.76 30.28 24.77
N GLN A 55 -10.73 29.56 24.33
CA GLN A 55 -10.16 29.72 22.98
C GLN A 55 -11.16 29.33 21.89
N LEU A 56 -11.85 28.20 22.06
CA LEU A 56 -12.89 27.74 21.15
C LEU A 56 -14.10 28.69 21.14
N ARG A 57 -14.47 29.26 22.29
CA ARG A 57 -15.53 30.29 22.35
C ARG A 57 -15.11 31.54 21.57
N SER A 58 -13.87 32.00 21.72
CA SER A 58 -13.33 33.13 20.96
C SER A 58 -13.33 32.85 19.45
N LEU A 59 -12.88 31.66 19.04
CA LEU A 59 -12.98 31.20 17.65
C LEU A 59 -14.42 31.25 17.15
N GLY A 60 -15.37 30.70 17.93
CA GLY A 60 -16.79 30.71 17.57
C GLY A 60 -17.37 32.13 17.43
N CYS A 61 -16.95 33.10 18.24
CA CYS A 61 -17.34 34.51 18.08
C CYS A 61 -16.80 35.09 16.76
N ILE A 62 -15.55 34.79 16.41
CA ILE A 62 -14.95 35.23 15.13
C ILE A 62 -15.71 34.62 13.95
N LEU A 63 -15.99 33.31 14.01
CA LEU A 63 -16.76 32.59 13.00
C LEU A 63 -18.17 33.14 12.86
N GLU A 64 -18.83 33.48 13.98
CA GLU A 64 -20.16 34.07 13.96
C GLU A 64 -20.14 35.46 13.31
N VAL A 65 -19.20 36.34 13.68
CA VAL A 65 -19.12 37.72 13.15
C VAL A 65 -18.75 37.73 11.66
N HIS A 66 -17.71 36.98 11.28
CA HIS A 66 -17.12 36.99 9.93
C HIS A 66 -17.51 35.78 9.06
N ALA A 67 -18.67 35.18 9.33
CA ALA A 67 -19.17 33.96 8.68
C ALA A 67 -18.95 33.89 7.16
N GLY A 68 -19.37 34.90 6.40
CA GLY A 68 -19.24 34.91 4.94
C GLY A 68 -17.78 34.94 4.45
N LYS A 69 -16.91 35.72 5.10
CA LYS A 69 -15.47 35.81 4.74
C LYS A 69 -14.76 34.49 5.01
N VAL A 70 -15.01 33.89 6.18
CA VAL A 70 -14.39 32.61 6.56
C VAL A 70 -14.87 31.48 5.64
N LEU A 71 -16.16 31.45 5.28
CA LEU A 71 -16.69 30.47 4.34
C LEU A 71 -15.98 30.55 2.98
N PHE A 72 -15.88 31.76 2.41
CA PHE A 72 -15.25 31.99 1.13
C PHE A 72 -13.77 31.56 1.13
N VAL A 73 -13.01 32.00 2.15
CA VAL A 73 -11.59 31.63 2.29
C VAL A 73 -11.42 30.12 2.48
N SER A 74 -12.27 29.48 3.29
CA SER A 74 -12.18 28.04 3.54
C SER A 74 -12.48 27.22 2.28
N LEU A 75 -13.49 27.61 1.50
CA LEU A 75 -13.82 26.96 0.23
C LEU A 75 -12.70 27.16 -0.81
N LEU A 76 -12.08 28.35 -0.84
CA LEU A 76 -10.93 28.62 -1.71
C LEU A 76 -9.72 27.75 -1.35
N ILE A 77 -9.42 27.60 -0.05
CA ILE A 77 -8.34 26.72 0.43
C ILE A 77 -8.62 25.24 0.10
N ILE A 78 -9.86 24.78 0.28
CA ILE A 78 -10.24 23.41 -0.11
C ILE A 78 -10.07 23.23 -1.62
N ALA A 79 -10.51 24.19 -2.43
CA ALA A 79 -10.37 24.13 -3.89
C ALA A 79 -8.90 24.12 -4.35
N THR A 80 -8.02 24.93 -3.74
CA THR A 80 -6.59 24.94 -4.09
C THR A 80 -5.92 23.62 -3.75
N PHE A 81 -6.21 23.04 -2.59
CA PHE A 81 -5.66 21.73 -2.24
C PHE A 81 -6.21 20.60 -3.11
N CYS A 82 -7.48 20.67 -3.55
CA CYS A 82 -8.03 19.72 -4.52
C CYS A 82 -7.27 19.72 -5.86
N VAL A 83 -6.71 20.85 -6.30
CA VAL A 83 -5.86 20.90 -7.52
C VAL A 83 -4.61 20.02 -7.37
N GLY A 84 -4.12 19.82 -6.13
CA GLY A 84 -2.99 18.96 -5.82
C GLY A 84 -3.16 17.51 -6.27
N ILE A 85 -4.39 17.03 -6.46
CA ILE A 85 -4.66 15.67 -6.98
C ILE A 85 -4.03 15.47 -8.37
N LYS A 86 -3.82 16.53 -9.17
CA LYS A 86 -3.13 16.42 -10.47
C LYS A 86 -1.68 15.94 -10.37
N SER A 87 -1.05 16.09 -9.20
CA SER A 87 0.32 15.61 -8.94
C SER A 87 0.37 14.16 -8.43
N ALA A 88 -0.77 13.46 -8.36
CA ALA A 88 -0.84 12.11 -7.82
C ALA A 88 -0.07 11.10 -8.70
N GLY A 89 1.00 10.52 -8.15
CA GLY A 89 1.64 9.33 -8.69
C GLY A 89 0.91 8.06 -8.23
N PHE A 90 0.76 7.08 -9.12
CA PHE A 90 0.11 5.80 -8.80
C PHE A 90 1.15 4.68 -8.66
N HIS A 91 1.12 3.96 -7.54
CA HIS A 91 1.85 2.70 -7.38
C HIS A 91 0.89 1.55 -7.67
N THR A 92 1.10 0.87 -8.79
CA THR A 92 0.21 -0.21 -9.28
C THR A 92 0.92 -1.56 -9.38
N LYS A 93 2.25 -1.59 -9.32
CA LYS A 93 3.05 -2.82 -9.34
C LYS A 93 2.94 -3.53 -7.99
N VAL A 94 2.70 -4.84 -8.01
CA VAL A 94 2.49 -5.64 -6.79
C VAL A 94 3.71 -5.57 -5.85
N GLU A 95 4.90 -5.66 -6.44
CA GLU A 95 6.17 -5.62 -5.69
C GLU A 95 6.32 -4.29 -4.93
N GLN A 96 5.98 -3.16 -5.53
CA GLN A 96 6.04 -1.85 -4.88
C GLN A 96 4.97 -1.67 -3.79
N LEU A 97 3.83 -2.34 -3.93
CA LEU A 97 2.73 -2.28 -2.97
C LEU A 97 3.01 -3.11 -1.71
N TRP A 98 3.78 -4.19 -1.88
CA TRP A 98 3.87 -5.27 -0.90
C TRP A 98 5.27 -5.51 -0.34
N ALA A 99 6.31 -5.43 -1.16
CA ALA A 99 7.67 -5.61 -0.70
C ALA A 99 8.10 -4.39 0.12
N GLY A 100 8.38 -4.61 1.41
CA GLY A 100 8.93 -3.55 2.26
C GLY A 100 10.23 -3.00 1.68
N THR A 101 10.50 -1.71 1.90
CA THR A 101 11.84 -1.15 1.66
C THR A 101 12.82 -1.87 2.59
N SER A 102 13.64 -2.78 2.06
CA SER A 102 14.80 -3.32 2.76
C SER A 102 15.61 -2.12 3.27
N THR A 103 15.81 -2.04 4.58
CA THR A 103 16.48 -0.91 5.25
C THR A 103 17.99 -0.86 5.00
N THR A 104 18.52 -1.87 4.34
CA THR A 104 19.89 -1.94 3.86
C THR A 104 19.92 -1.44 2.42
N GLU A 105 21.01 -0.75 2.04
CA GLU A 105 21.40 -0.45 0.64
C GLU A 105 21.67 -1.75 -0.16
N GLU A 106 20.83 -2.77 0.02
CA GLU A 106 20.72 -3.95 -0.80
C GLU A 106 20.06 -3.49 -2.10
N VAL A 107 20.93 -3.15 -3.05
CA VAL A 107 20.70 -2.90 -4.47
C VAL A 107 19.29 -3.32 -4.90
N THR A 108 18.54 -2.34 -5.43
CA THR A 108 17.29 -2.52 -6.19
C THR A 108 17.18 -3.94 -6.72
N PRO A 109 16.10 -4.70 -6.45
CA PRO A 109 15.97 -6.05 -6.98
C PRO A 109 16.26 -5.96 -8.46
N ILE A 110 17.40 -6.54 -8.88
CA ILE A 110 17.80 -6.57 -10.28
C ILE A 110 16.58 -7.14 -10.98
N GLU A 111 16.02 -6.35 -11.90
CA GLU A 111 14.82 -6.68 -12.65
C GLU A 111 14.89 -8.15 -13.02
N VAL A 112 13.90 -8.93 -12.59
CA VAL A 112 13.91 -10.38 -12.75
C VAL A 112 14.23 -10.67 -14.22
N LEU A 113 15.42 -11.21 -14.48
CA LEU A 113 16.00 -11.32 -15.83
C LEU A 113 15.06 -12.08 -16.80
N SER A 114 14.22 -12.96 -16.26
CA SER A 114 13.22 -13.71 -16.99
C SER A 114 11.81 -13.45 -16.47
N THR A 115 10.86 -13.20 -17.37
CA THR A 115 9.43 -13.24 -17.04
C THR A 115 8.85 -14.61 -17.39
N HIS A 116 7.89 -15.09 -16.60
CA HIS A 116 7.28 -16.40 -16.81
C HIS A 116 5.82 -16.25 -17.22
N GLN A 117 5.46 -16.89 -18.32
CA GLN A 117 4.07 -17.10 -18.70
C GLN A 117 3.67 -18.50 -18.26
N MET A 118 2.74 -18.58 -17.31
CA MET A 118 2.34 -19.84 -16.69
C MET A 118 0.95 -20.26 -17.17
N LEU A 119 0.77 -21.57 -17.35
CA LEU A 119 -0.50 -22.21 -17.63
C LEU A 119 -0.71 -23.36 -16.64
N VAL A 120 -1.88 -23.42 -16.04
CA VAL A 120 -2.31 -24.54 -15.19
C VAL A 120 -3.59 -25.16 -15.75
N GLN A 121 -3.61 -26.48 -15.80
CA GLN A 121 -4.78 -27.30 -16.07
C GLN A 121 -5.25 -27.95 -14.77
N THR A 122 -6.53 -27.80 -14.46
CA THR A 122 -7.20 -28.45 -13.32
C THR A 122 -8.47 -29.13 -13.79
N SER A 123 -8.90 -30.19 -13.09
CA SER A 123 -10.23 -30.75 -13.30
C SER A 123 -11.31 -29.83 -12.72
N VAL A 124 -12.46 -29.74 -13.40
CA VAL A 124 -13.64 -29.00 -12.92
C VAL A 124 -14.30 -29.77 -11.78
N GLU A 125 -14.34 -31.09 -11.88
CA GLU A 125 -14.82 -32.01 -10.85
C GLU A 125 -13.64 -32.66 -10.12
N PRO A 126 -13.67 -32.77 -8.78
CA PRO A 126 -12.55 -33.29 -7.99
C PRO A 126 -12.26 -34.78 -8.22
N ASP A 127 -13.23 -35.54 -8.76
CA ASP A 127 -13.15 -36.98 -8.96
C ASP A 127 -12.54 -37.38 -10.32
N VAL A 128 -12.45 -36.44 -11.27
CA VAL A 128 -11.83 -36.68 -12.58
C VAL A 128 -10.30 -36.58 -12.44
N GLY A 129 -9.60 -37.69 -12.65
CA GLY A 129 -8.14 -37.72 -12.65
C GLY A 129 -7.55 -37.08 -13.92
N LEU A 130 -6.40 -36.40 -13.80
CA LEU A 130 -5.69 -35.79 -14.94
C LEU A 130 -4.67 -36.71 -15.61
N LEU A 131 -4.25 -37.79 -14.93
CA LEU A 131 -3.16 -38.67 -15.36
C LEU A 131 -3.62 -39.74 -16.35
N HIS A 132 -4.21 -39.29 -17.46
CA HIS A 132 -4.58 -40.16 -18.56
C HIS A 132 -4.24 -39.49 -19.90
N PRO A 133 -3.96 -40.25 -20.97
CA PRO A 133 -3.54 -39.68 -22.25
C PRO A 133 -4.45 -38.57 -22.81
N PRO A 134 -5.79 -38.67 -22.81
CA PRO A 134 -6.61 -37.59 -23.37
C PRO A 134 -6.51 -36.26 -22.61
N GLY A 135 -6.22 -36.28 -21.30
CA GLY A 135 -6.10 -35.06 -20.50
C GLY A 135 -4.84 -34.28 -20.86
N LEU A 136 -3.72 -34.98 -21.08
CA LEU A 136 -2.46 -34.39 -21.53
C LEU A 136 -2.52 -33.97 -23.01
N LEU A 137 -3.23 -34.72 -23.87
CA LEU A 137 -3.44 -34.33 -25.26
C LEU A 137 -4.27 -33.05 -25.38
N GLU A 138 -5.25 -32.86 -24.49
CA GLU A 138 -6.00 -31.61 -24.40
C GLU A 138 -5.13 -30.45 -23.87
N HIS A 139 -4.22 -30.72 -22.93
CA HIS A 139 -3.21 -29.75 -22.50
C HIS A 139 -2.30 -29.31 -23.64
N LEU A 140 -1.84 -30.27 -24.46
CA LEU A 140 -1.04 -30.02 -25.64
C LEU A 140 -1.80 -29.19 -26.67
N SER A 141 -3.07 -29.51 -26.93
CA SER A 141 -3.85 -28.82 -27.95
C SER A 141 -4.02 -27.34 -27.58
N VAL A 142 -4.35 -27.04 -26.33
CA VAL A 142 -4.47 -25.66 -25.82
C VAL A 142 -3.14 -24.92 -25.90
N LEU A 143 -2.05 -25.55 -25.44
CA LEU A 143 -0.71 -24.96 -25.51
C LEU A 143 -0.26 -24.66 -26.94
N ARG A 144 -0.52 -25.57 -27.88
CA ARG A 144 -0.14 -25.40 -29.29
C ARG A 144 -0.83 -24.19 -29.92
N HIS A 145 -2.13 -24.01 -29.68
CA HIS A 145 -2.84 -22.83 -30.17
C HIS A 145 -2.36 -21.55 -29.48
N ALA A 146 -2.14 -21.58 -28.16
CA ALA A 146 -1.69 -20.41 -27.40
C ALA A 146 -0.27 -19.95 -27.78
N THR A 147 0.65 -20.88 -28.06
CA THR A 147 2.04 -20.57 -28.45
C THR A 147 2.17 -20.02 -29.87
N GLN A 148 1.21 -20.30 -30.76
CA GLN A 148 1.16 -19.80 -32.15
C GLN A 148 0.64 -18.35 -32.27
N VAL A 149 0.32 -17.72 -31.14
CA VAL A 149 -0.14 -16.32 -31.11
C VAL A 149 0.96 -15.37 -31.59
N THR A 150 0.59 -14.50 -32.53
CA THR A 150 1.46 -13.44 -33.07
C THR A 150 0.91 -12.05 -32.77
N VAL A 151 1.79 -11.07 -32.57
CA VAL A 151 1.41 -9.67 -32.34
C VAL A 151 2.15 -8.77 -33.33
N THR A 152 1.40 -7.94 -34.04
CA THR A 152 1.94 -6.94 -34.96
C THR A 152 1.96 -5.58 -34.28
N MET A 153 3.14 -5.05 -33.99
CA MET A 153 3.32 -3.69 -33.45
C MET A 153 4.57 -3.05 -34.02
N PHE A 154 4.48 -1.75 -34.31
CA PHE A 154 5.53 -0.97 -34.95
C PHE A 154 5.96 -1.59 -36.30
N ASP A 155 5.00 -2.02 -37.12
CA ASP A 155 5.22 -2.69 -38.42
C ASP A 155 6.04 -3.98 -38.38
N ILE A 156 6.26 -4.54 -37.19
CA ILE A 156 6.97 -5.80 -36.97
C ILE A 156 6.00 -6.86 -36.43
N THR A 157 6.07 -8.07 -37.00
CA THR A 157 5.42 -9.26 -36.46
C THR A 157 6.30 -9.92 -35.40
N TRP A 158 5.78 -10.03 -34.18
CA TRP A 158 6.44 -10.68 -33.06
C TRP A 158 5.79 -12.05 -32.79
N ARG A 159 6.61 -13.10 -32.78
CA ARG A 159 6.23 -14.49 -32.48
C ARG A 159 6.83 -14.93 -31.16
N LEU A 160 6.40 -16.07 -30.63
CA LEU A 160 6.99 -16.65 -29.41
C LEU A 160 8.51 -16.81 -29.53
N LYS A 161 9.02 -17.28 -30.69
CA LYS A 161 10.47 -17.42 -30.94
C LYS A 161 11.26 -16.11 -30.79
N ASP A 162 10.62 -14.96 -31.05
CA ASP A 162 11.27 -13.66 -30.95
C ASP A 162 11.34 -13.15 -29.49
N ILE A 163 10.50 -13.70 -28.60
CA ILE A 163 10.24 -13.18 -27.25
C ILE A 163 10.75 -14.14 -26.16
N CYS A 164 10.74 -15.43 -26.44
CA CYS A 164 11.12 -16.47 -25.50
C CYS A 164 12.62 -16.46 -25.20
N GLN A 165 12.99 -16.99 -24.04
CA GLN A 165 14.38 -17.29 -23.76
C GLN A 165 14.78 -18.56 -24.54
N SER A 166 15.82 -18.44 -25.37
CA SER A 166 16.40 -19.56 -26.11
C SER A 166 17.76 -19.96 -25.52
N PRO A 167 18.13 -21.25 -25.55
CA PRO A 167 19.45 -21.68 -25.13
C PRO A 167 20.55 -21.06 -26.01
N GLY A 168 21.69 -20.73 -25.41
CA GLY A 168 22.85 -20.23 -26.14
C GLY A 168 23.38 -21.24 -27.16
N ILE A 169 23.81 -20.74 -28.32
CA ILE A 169 24.40 -21.52 -29.40
C ILE A 169 25.92 -21.31 -29.35
N PRO A 170 26.74 -22.37 -29.42
CA PRO A 170 28.18 -22.23 -29.53
C PRO A 170 28.55 -21.65 -30.90
N ASN A 171 29.59 -20.83 -30.92
CA ASN A 171 30.11 -20.30 -32.18
C ASN A 171 30.79 -21.43 -32.97
N PHE A 172 30.43 -21.57 -34.24
CA PHE A 172 31.03 -22.55 -35.16
C PHE A 172 31.71 -21.82 -36.30
N ASP A 173 32.89 -22.30 -36.73
CA ASP A 173 33.62 -21.72 -37.87
C ASP A 173 32.83 -21.78 -39.21
N LEU A 174 31.82 -22.66 -39.30
CA LEU A 174 30.98 -22.83 -40.48
C LEU A 174 29.61 -22.19 -40.28
N HIS A 175 29.39 -21.06 -40.97
CA HIS A 175 28.16 -20.26 -40.87
C HIS A 175 26.86 -21.01 -41.20
N TYR A 176 26.90 -22.04 -42.07
CA TYR A 176 25.70 -22.83 -42.37
C TYR A 176 25.24 -23.71 -41.18
N ILE A 177 26.17 -24.13 -40.31
CA ILE A 177 25.86 -24.90 -39.11
C ILE A 177 25.27 -23.97 -38.05
N GLU A 178 25.86 -22.78 -37.90
CA GLU A 178 25.34 -21.71 -37.03
C GLU A 178 23.89 -21.36 -37.39
N GLN A 179 23.61 -21.06 -38.67
CA GLN A 179 22.25 -20.76 -39.15
C GLN A 179 21.27 -21.94 -38.96
N MET A 180 21.76 -23.18 -39.01
CA MET A 180 20.95 -24.37 -38.73
C MET A 180 20.53 -24.41 -37.25
N PHE A 181 21.47 -24.17 -36.34
CA PHE A 181 21.19 -24.11 -34.90
C PHE A 181 20.29 -22.93 -34.55
N GLU A 182 20.49 -21.75 -35.12
CA GLU A 182 19.61 -20.59 -34.90
C GLU A 182 18.15 -20.89 -35.28
N ASN A 183 17.96 -21.69 -36.35
CA ASN A 183 16.63 -22.07 -36.79
C ASN A 183 16.02 -23.21 -35.97
N MET A 184 16.83 -24.15 -35.49
CA MET A 184 16.38 -25.33 -34.75
C MET A 184 16.28 -25.15 -33.23
N MET A 185 17.08 -24.26 -32.60
CA MET A 185 17.06 -24.10 -31.14
C MET A 185 15.68 -23.63 -30.68
N PRO A 186 15.00 -24.39 -29.80
CA PRO A 186 13.65 -24.09 -29.39
C PRO A 186 13.63 -23.11 -28.21
N CYS A 187 12.45 -22.55 -27.94
CA CYS A 187 12.17 -21.83 -26.70
C CYS A 187 12.27 -22.76 -25.49
N SER A 188 12.75 -22.25 -24.36
CA SER A 188 12.71 -22.97 -23.10
C SER A 188 11.28 -23.02 -22.54
N ILE A 189 10.67 -24.20 -22.62
CA ILE A 189 9.32 -24.48 -22.12
C ILE A 189 9.43 -25.63 -21.11
N ILE A 190 8.99 -25.39 -19.89
CA ILE A 190 8.92 -26.39 -18.82
C ILE A 190 7.53 -27.01 -18.87
N THR A 191 7.43 -28.30 -19.19
CA THR A 191 6.13 -28.96 -19.37
C THR A 191 6.16 -30.44 -18.98
N PRO A 192 5.07 -30.99 -18.41
CA PRO A 192 4.94 -32.44 -18.19
C PRO A 192 4.94 -33.23 -19.52
N LEU A 193 4.67 -32.56 -20.64
CA LEU A 193 4.73 -33.17 -21.97
C LEU A 193 6.16 -33.53 -22.40
N ASP A 194 7.19 -33.01 -21.72
CA ASP A 194 8.58 -33.37 -22.02
C ASP A 194 8.91 -34.82 -21.69
N CYS A 195 8.15 -35.47 -20.80
CA CYS A 195 8.28 -36.92 -20.59
C CYS A 195 7.83 -37.75 -21.81
N PHE A 196 7.05 -37.17 -22.71
CA PHE A 196 6.45 -37.85 -23.86
C PHE A 196 6.99 -37.31 -25.18
N TRP A 197 6.80 -38.07 -26.26
CA TRP A 197 7.19 -37.62 -27.60
C TRP A 197 6.45 -36.34 -28.02
N GLU A 198 5.20 -36.18 -27.59
CA GLU A 198 4.35 -35.02 -27.85
C GLU A 198 4.95 -33.67 -27.43
N GLY A 199 5.87 -33.64 -26.45
CA GLY A 199 6.62 -32.43 -26.10
C GLY A 199 7.35 -31.83 -27.30
N SER A 200 7.83 -32.66 -28.23
CA SER A 200 8.50 -32.22 -29.46
C SER A 200 7.61 -31.40 -30.40
N LYS A 201 6.28 -31.55 -30.33
CA LYS A 201 5.32 -30.79 -31.14
C LYS A 201 5.17 -29.34 -30.69
N LEU A 202 5.56 -29.03 -29.44
CA LEU A 202 5.62 -27.67 -28.90
C LEU A 202 6.91 -26.96 -29.29
N LEU A 203 7.96 -27.72 -29.62
CA LEU A 203 9.25 -27.20 -30.00
C LEU A 203 9.23 -26.86 -31.51
N GLY A 204 9.37 -25.57 -31.83
CA GLY A 204 9.52 -25.09 -33.21
C GLY A 204 10.76 -25.69 -33.89
N PRO A 205 10.90 -25.64 -35.24
CA PRO A 205 10.35 -24.57 -36.07
C PRO A 205 9.05 -24.93 -36.79
N ASP A 206 8.20 -23.91 -36.98
CA ASP A 206 6.93 -24.02 -37.73
C ASP A 206 7.15 -24.55 -39.15
N PHE A 207 8.24 -24.08 -39.76
CA PHE A 207 8.69 -24.50 -41.07
C PHE A 207 9.85 -25.50 -40.93
N PRO A 208 9.83 -26.61 -41.68
CA PRO A 208 10.92 -27.56 -41.67
C PRO A 208 12.25 -26.92 -42.06
N VAL A 209 13.33 -27.29 -41.37
CA VAL A 209 14.69 -26.88 -41.75
C VAL A 209 15.22 -27.86 -42.79
N ASN A 210 15.67 -27.33 -43.93
CA ASN A 210 16.32 -28.12 -44.97
C ASN A 210 17.82 -27.99 -44.84
N ILE A 211 18.50 -29.12 -44.66
CA ILE A 211 19.97 -29.15 -44.57
C ILE A 211 20.53 -29.25 -45.99
N PRO A 212 21.56 -28.44 -46.33
CA PRO A 212 22.26 -28.54 -47.62
C PRO A 212 22.71 -29.97 -47.95
N TYR A 213 22.89 -30.28 -49.23
CA TYR A 213 23.35 -31.60 -49.73
C TYR A 213 22.37 -32.79 -49.52
N GLY A 214 21.08 -32.53 -49.28
CA GLY A 214 20.04 -33.56 -49.19
C GLY A 214 20.27 -34.57 -48.05
N ILE A 215 20.85 -34.10 -46.94
CA ILE A 215 21.18 -34.92 -45.76
C ILE A 215 19.95 -35.09 -44.84
N GLY A 216 18.97 -34.20 -44.95
CA GLY A 216 17.67 -34.33 -44.32
C GLY A 216 16.71 -33.31 -44.92
N ASN A 217 15.66 -33.81 -45.56
CA ASN A 217 14.55 -32.99 -46.03
C ASN A 217 13.53 -32.91 -44.91
N ASN A 218 13.08 -31.69 -44.61
CA ASN A 218 12.03 -31.42 -43.64
C ASN A 218 12.30 -31.84 -42.18
N ILE A 219 13.41 -31.38 -41.60
CA ILE A 219 13.74 -31.67 -40.19
C ILE A 219 12.94 -30.77 -39.24
N LYS A 220 12.36 -31.39 -38.21
CA LYS A 220 11.65 -30.80 -37.06
C LYS A 220 12.00 -31.58 -35.81
N TRP A 221 11.74 -31.05 -34.61
CA TRP A 221 11.97 -31.84 -33.37
C TRP A 221 11.16 -33.13 -33.30
N THR A 222 10.02 -33.20 -34.00
CA THR A 222 9.18 -34.40 -34.08
C THR A 222 9.85 -35.58 -34.78
N ASN A 223 10.77 -35.33 -35.73
CA ASN A 223 11.51 -36.37 -36.48
C ASN A 223 13.05 -36.28 -36.34
N LEU A 224 13.55 -35.37 -35.51
CA LEU A 224 14.98 -35.16 -35.31
C LEU A 224 15.57 -36.18 -34.34
N ASN A 225 16.51 -36.98 -34.84
CA ASN A 225 17.46 -37.73 -34.01
C ASN A 225 18.87 -37.11 -34.18
N PRO A 226 19.38 -36.37 -33.19
CA PRO A 226 20.66 -35.66 -33.30
C PRO A 226 21.85 -36.58 -33.61
N ASN A 227 21.91 -37.75 -32.99
CA ASN A 227 22.98 -38.72 -33.20
C ASN A 227 22.97 -39.31 -34.61
N GLN A 228 21.78 -39.66 -35.13
CA GLN A 228 21.64 -40.13 -36.51
C GLN A 228 21.94 -39.01 -37.51
N LEU A 229 21.51 -37.78 -37.21
CA LEU A 229 21.79 -36.63 -38.07
C LEU A 229 23.29 -36.38 -38.19
N ILE A 230 24.04 -36.38 -37.09
CA ILE A 230 25.51 -36.24 -37.13
C ILE A 230 26.14 -37.38 -37.93
N ALA A 231 25.68 -38.62 -37.75
CA ALA A 231 26.21 -39.75 -38.49
C ALA A 231 26.01 -39.58 -40.02
N ASN A 232 24.86 -39.05 -40.44
CA ASN A 232 24.56 -38.78 -41.84
C ASN A 232 25.38 -37.60 -42.39
N ILE A 233 25.57 -36.52 -41.61
CA ILE A 233 26.38 -35.37 -42.03
C ILE A 233 27.85 -35.82 -42.17
N LYS A 234 28.38 -36.60 -41.22
CA LYS A 234 29.75 -37.14 -41.25
C LYS A 234 30.05 -37.99 -42.49
N GLN A 235 29.05 -38.65 -43.06
CA GLN A 235 29.22 -39.44 -44.29
C GLN A 235 29.39 -38.56 -45.54
N LYS A 236 28.79 -37.36 -45.57
CA LYS A 236 28.78 -36.49 -46.76
C LYS A 236 29.75 -35.32 -46.69
N GLU A 237 30.07 -34.85 -45.49
CA GLU A 237 30.94 -33.68 -45.26
C GLU A 237 32.11 -34.08 -44.37
N SER A 238 33.35 -33.93 -44.85
CA SER A 238 34.55 -34.41 -44.15
C SER A 238 35.44 -33.30 -43.61
N GLN A 239 35.18 -32.04 -43.95
CA GLN A 239 36.01 -30.90 -43.56
C GLN A 239 35.68 -30.32 -42.17
N PHE A 240 34.54 -30.69 -41.58
CA PHE A 240 34.10 -30.20 -40.27
C PHE A 240 34.65 -31.04 -39.10
N ASP A 241 35.04 -30.40 -37.99
CA ASP A 241 35.45 -31.08 -36.76
C ASP A 241 34.24 -31.60 -35.97
N TYR A 242 33.77 -32.80 -36.32
CA TYR A 242 32.66 -33.46 -35.64
C TYR A 242 32.96 -33.83 -34.19
N HIS A 243 34.23 -33.89 -33.78
CA HIS A 243 34.58 -34.29 -32.41
C HIS A 243 34.12 -33.24 -31.40
N SER A 244 34.31 -31.96 -31.71
CA SER A 244 33.85 -30.84 -30.89
C SER A 244 32.31 -30.82 -30.76
N LEU A 245 31.59 -31.10 -31.85
CA LEU A 245 30.12 -31.15 -31.85
C LEU A 245 29.55 -32.37 -31.08
N GLN A 246 30.10 -33.56 -31.29
CA GLN A 246 29.66 -34.77 -30.58
C GLN A 246 29.92 -34.67 -29.08
N ASP A 247 31.08 -34.14 -28.71
CA ASP A 247 31.43 -33.92 -27.32
C ASP A 247 30.53 -32.86 -26.67
N TYR A 248 30.13 -31.82 -27.41
CA TYR A 248 29.14 -30.85 -26.97
C TYR A 248 27.77 -31.50 -26.69
N PHE A 249 27.25 -32.33 -27.60
CA PHE A 249 26.00 -33.07 -27.36
C PHE A 249 26.10 -34.03 -26.17
N ARG A 250 27.22 -34.75 -26.06
CA ARG A 250 27.50 -35.64 -24.93
C ARG A 250 27.49 -34.87 -23.60
N ARG A 251 28.12 -33.68 -23.54
CA ARG A 251 28.16 -32.83 -22.34
C ARG A 251 26.79 -32.30 -21.95
N ALA A 252 25.96 -31.93 -22.94
CA ALA A 252 24.59 -31.49 -22.70
C ALA A 252 23.61 -32.65 -22.39
N GLY A 253 24.04 -33.90 -22.55
CA GLY A 253 23.17 -35.07 -22.43
C GLY A 253 22.15 -35.16 -23.57
N ILE A 254 22.47 -34.59 -24.74
CA ILE A 254 21.65 -34.69 -25.94
C ILE A 254 21.95 -36.04 -26.61
N THR A 255 20.98 -36.93 -26.62
CA THR A 255 21.10 -38.27 -27.21
C THR A 255 20.21 -38.39 -28.46
N THR A 256 19.04 -39.01 -28.33
CA THR A 256 18.06 -39.25 -29.39
C THR A 256 16.95 -38.20 -29.42
N GLY A 257 17.03 -37.19 -28.55
CA GLY A 257 16.03 -36.12 -28.43
C GLY A 257 14.71 -36.65 -27.87
N TYR A 258 13.65 -36.61 -28.67
CA TYR A 258 12.31 -37.09 -28.29
C TYR A 258 11.94 -38.44 -28.93
N GLN A 259 12.79 -39.02 -29.79
CA GLN A 259 12.44 -40.17 -30.63
C GLN A 259 12.26 -41.49 -29.86
N GLU A 260 12.87 -41.63 -28.69
CA GLU A 260 12.79 -42.83 -27.84
C GLU A 260 11.78 -42.67 -26.69
N LYS A 261 11.10 -41.53 -26.60
CA LYS A 261 10.09 -41.28 -25.56
C LYS A 261 8.75 -41.95 -25.93
N PRO A 262 7.95 -42.38 -24.94
CA PRO A 262 6.63 -42.95 -25.21
C PRO A 262 5.68 -41.90 -25.83
N CYS A 263 4.84 -42.35 -26.76
CA CYS A 263 3.78 -41.54 -27.37
C CYS A 263 2.51 -41.57 -26.50
N LEU A 264 1.86 -40.43 -26.27
CA LEU A 264 0.55 -40.39 -25.62
C LEU A 264 -0.54 -41.00 -26.52
N ASP A 265 -0.44 -40.82 -27.84
CA ASP A 265 -1.26 -41.53 -28.83
C ASP A 265 -0.40 -42.50 -29.67
N PRO A 266 -0.40 -43.81 -29.34
CA PRO A 266 0.32 -44.83 -30.09
C PRO A 266 -0.09 -44.99 -31.56
N LYS A 267 -1.26 -44.48 -31.97
CA LYS A 267 -1.80 -44.60 -33.32
C LYS A 267 -1.57 -43.34 -34.17
N ASP A 268 -0.95 -42.31 -33.60
CA ASP A 268 -0.59 -41.11 -34.34
C ASP A 268 0.39 -41.47 -35.48
N PRO A 269 0.10 -41.11 -36.74
CA PRO A 269 1.00 -41.41 -37.86
C PRO A 269 2.37 -40.73 -37.75
N GLU A 270 2.50 -39.66 -36.96
CA GLU A 270 3.77 -38.98 -36.71
C GLU A 270 4.57 -39.61 -35.55
N CYS A 271 3.99 -40.52 -34.76
CA CYS A 271 4.69 -41.19 -33.65
C CYS A 271 5.88 -42.01 -34.19
N PRO A 272 7.09 -41.87 -33.63
CA PRO A 272 8.29 -42.50 -34.17
C PRO A 272 8.29 -44.00 -33.91
N ILE A 273 8.81 -44.75 -34.88
CA ILE A 273 8.93 -46.22 -34.81
C ILE A 273 9.85 -46.66 -33.65
N THR A 274 10.78 -45.79 -33.24
CA THR A 274 11.69 -46.02 -32.11
C THR A 274 11.02 -45.85 -30.74
N ALA A 275 9.80 -45.31 -30.66
CA ALA A 275 9.08 -45.19 -29.39
C ALA A 275 8.68 -46.57 -28.84
N PRO A 276 8.80 -46.81 -27.52
CA PRO A 276 8.59 -48.12 -26.92
C PRO A 276 7.14 -48.64 -27.04
N ASN A 277 6.17 -47.74 -27.24
CA ASN A 277 4.76 -48.06 -27.32
C ASN A 277 4.15 -47.82 -28.71
N HIS A 278 4.97 -47.59 -29.75
CA HIS A 278 4.50 -47.36 -31.12
C HIS A 278 3.58 -48.50 -31.60
N ASN A 279 2.38 -48.16 -32.06
CA ASN A 279 1.35 -49.10 -32.52
C ASN A 279 0.97 -50.20 -31.50
N THR A 280 1.19 -49.98 -30.21
CA THR A 280 0.77 -50.91 -29.14
C THR A 280 -0.63 -50.55 -28.61
N SER A 281 -1.37 -51.56 -28.14
CA SER A 281 -2.72 -51.39 -27.55
C SER A 281 -2.72 -51.37 -26.01
N ARG A 282 -1.54 -51.44 -25.37
CA ARG A 282 -1.43 -51.43 -23.91
C ARG A 282 -1.62 -49.99 -23.39
N PRO A 283 -2.44 -49.75 -22.36
CA PRO A 283 -2.57 -48.42 -21.78
C PRO A 283 -1.24 -47.97 -21.17
N LEU A 284 -0.82 -46.76 -21.51
CA LEU A 284 0.37 -46.11 -20.95
C LEU A 284 0.09 -45.68 -19.50
N ASP A 285 0.99 -46.06 -18.59
CA ASP A 285 0.94 -45.57 -17.21
C ASP A 285 1.61 -44.18 -17.14
N VAL A 286 0.80 -43.14 -17.33
CA VAL A 286 1.25 -41.74 -17.28
C VAL A 286 1.85 -41.39 -15.91
N GLY A 287 1.35 -42.00 -14.83
CA GLY A 287 1.88 -41.75 -13.48
C GLY A 287 3.29 -42.30 -13.29
N ALA A 288 3.59 -43.45 -13.90
CA ALA A 288 4.93 -44.04 -13.88
C ALA A 288 5.95 -43.15 -14.58
N GLU A 289 5.66 -42.70 -15.80
CA GLU A 289 6.58 -41.87 -16.62
C GLU A 289 6.86 -40.50 -16.00
N LEU A 290 5.88 -39.94 -15.30
CA LEU A 290 6.03 -38.65 -14.60
C LEU A 290 6.72 -38.77 -13.23
N THR A 291 6.89 -39.99 -12.70
CA THR A 291 7.58 -40.20 -11.43
C THR A 291 9.05 -39.83 -11.58
N SER A 292 9.62 -39.06 -10.66
CA SER A 292 10.99 -38.49 -10.71
C SER A 292 11.20 -37.29 -11.64
N GLY A 293 10.14 -36.75 -12.23
CA GLY A 293 10.20 -35.55 -13.07
C GLY A 293 10.46 -35.86 -14.55
N CYS A 294 10.53 -34.81 -15.37
CA CYS A 294 10.68 -34.93 -16.82
C CYS A 294 12.02 -34.40 -17.30
N TYR A 295 12.63 -35.11 -18.25
CA TYR A 295 13.85 -34.66 -18.92
C TYR A 295 13.50 -34.06 -20.29
N GLY A 296 14.01 -32.86 -20.57
CA GLY A 296 13.94 -32.22 -21.89
C GLY A 296 14.86 -32.91 -22.91
N PHE A 297 15.21 -32.22 -24.00
CA PHE A 297 16.14 -32.76 -25.01
C PHE A 297 17.60 -32.77 -24.56
N ALA A 298 17.98 -31.88 -23.64
CA ALA A 298 19.30 -31.81 -23.02
C ALA A 298 19.22 -32.35 -21.59
N ALA A 299 19.22 -33.68 -21.45
CA ALA A 299 18.83 -34.36 -20.20
C ALA A 299 19.69 -33.99 -18.97
N LYS A 300 20.93 -33.48 -19.16
CA LYS A 300 21.78 -33.07 -18.04
C LYS A 300 21.34 -31.75 -17.39
N TYR A 301 20.86 -30.82 -18.21
CA TYR A 301 20.57 -29.43 -17.79
C TYR A 301 19.08 -29.11 -17.76
N MET A 302 18.26 -29.82 -18.54
CA MET A 302 16.81 -29.65 -18.61
C MET A 302 16.11 -30.78 -17.88
N HIS A 303 16.26 -30.84 -16.57
CA HIS A 303 15.50 -31.74 -15.70
C HIS A 303 14.45 -30.94 -14.92
N TRP A 304 13.19 -31.26 -15.15
CA TRP A 304 12.05 -30.60 -14.53
C TRP A 304 11.54 -31.45 -13.36
N PRO A 305 11.66 -30.98 -12.11
CA PRO A 305 11.23 -31.74 -10.96
C PRO A 305 9.72 -31.93 -10.95
N GLU A 306 9.27 -33.07 -10.42
CA GLU A 306 7.85 -33.42 -10.36
C GLU A 306 6.99 -32.35 -9.65
N GLU A 307 7.53 -31.71 -8.61
CA GLU A 307 6.80 -30.72 -7.80
C GLU A 307 6.55 -29.41 -8.55
N LEU A 308 7.27 -29.15 -9.66
CA LEU A 308 7.10 -27.98 -10.51
C LEU A 308 6.03 -28.21 -11.60
N ILE A 309 5.95 -29.42 -12.14
CA ILE A 309 5.08 -29.75 -13.28
C ILE A 309 3.73 -30.34 -12.88
N ILE A 310 3.62 -30.96 -11.69
CA ILE A 310 2.42 -31.68 -11.26
C ILE A 310 2.03 -31.28 -9.84
N GLY A 311 0.76 -30.93 -9.66
CA GLY A 311 0.18 -30.49 -8.39
C GLY A 311 -0.80 -31.50 -7.79
N GLY A 312 -0.90 -31.51 -6.45
CA GLY A 312 -1.87 -32.34 -5.73
C GLY A 312 -1.66 -33.85 -5.87
N VAL A 313 -0.39 -34.27 -5.97
CA VAL A 313 0.02 -35.65 -6.19
C VAL A 313 -0.34 -36.56 -5.01
N GLN A 314 -0.89 -37.75 -5.31
CA GLN A 314 -1.02 -38.86 -4.37
C GLN A 314 -0.11 -40.01 -4.81
N LYS A 315 0.82 -40.40 -3.94
CA LYS A 315 1.79 -41.46 -4.20
C LYS A 315 1.43 -42.74 -3.47
N ASN A 316 1.80 -43.87 -4.06
CA ASN A 316 1.79 -45.15 -3.38
C ASN A 316 2.99 -45.29 -2.42
N LYS A 317 3.02 -46.33 -1.58
CA LYS A 317 4.15 -46.61 -0.67
C LYS A 317 5.50 -46.74 -1.37
N THR A 318 5.50 -47.12 -2.65
CA THR A 318 6.69 -47.24 -3.50
C THR A 318 7.18 -45.91 -4.10
N GLY A 319 6.50 -44.79 -3.83
CA GLY A 319 6.80 -43.49 -4.45
C GLY A 319 6.16 -43.27 -5.82
N HIS A 320 5.46 -44.27 -6.37
CA HIS A 320 4.75 -44.19 -7.65
C HIS A 320 3.55 -43.24 -7.59
N ILE A 321 3.42 -42.34 -8.57
CA ILE A 321 2.29 -41.41 -8.67
C ILE A 321 1.04 -42.16 -9.13
N LYS A 322 -0.06 -42.09 -8.35
CA LYS A 322 -1.35 -42.70 -8.72
C LYS A 322 -2.35 -41.68 -9.23
N GLN A 323 -2.35 -40.49 -8.65
CA GLN A 323 -3.30 -39.43 -8.98
C GLN A 323 -2.60 -38.08 -8.89
N ALA A 324 -3.02 -37.16 -9.75
CA ALA A 324 -2.67 -35.74 -9.70
C ALA A 324 -3.92 -34.90 -9.94
N LYS A 325 -3.93 -33.69 -9.36
CA LYS A 325 -5.08 -32.76 -9.41
C LYS A 325 -4.82 -31.51 -10.24
N ALA A 326 -3.57 -31.23 -10.58
CA ALA A 326 -3.21 -30.15 -11.48
C ALA A 326 -1.97 -30.47 -12.30
N LEU A 327 -1.90 -29.93 -13.53
CA LEU A 327 -0.71 -29.93 -14.39
C LEU A 327 -0.30 -28.49 -14.66
N GLN A 328 1.00 -28.21 -14.68
CA GLN A 328 1.54 -26.87 -14.90
C GLN A 328 2.56 -26.87 -16.04
N THR A 329 2.47 -25.85 -16.90
CA THR A 329 3.47 -25.54 -17.93
C THR A 329 3.94 -24.10 -17.73
N VAL A 330 5.25 -23.89 -17.83
CA VAL A 330 5.88 -22.56 -17.70
C VAL A 330 6.66 -22.26 -18.98
N ILE A 331 6.31 -21.18 -19.64
CA ILE A 331 7.02 -20.66 -20.80
C ILE A 331 7.94 -19.54 -20.31
N GLN A 332 9.26 -19.69 -20.54
CA GLN A 332 10.25 -18.70 -20.15
C GLN A 332 10.37 -17.62 -21.22
N LEU A 333 10.09 -16.38 -20.83
CA LEU A 333 10.19 -15.19 -21.68
C LEU A 333 11.32 -14.30 -21.20
N MET A 334 11.91 -13.53 -22.11
CA MET A 334 12.86 -12.48 -21.74
C MET A 334 12.19 -11.43 -20.85
N GLY A 335 12.94 -10.86 -19.90
CA GLY A 335 12.53 -9.68 -19.14
C GLY A 335 12.47 -8.42 -20.02
N GLU A 336 11.91 -7.33 -19.51
CA GLU A 336 11.77 -6.07 -20.28
C GLU A 336 13.13 -5.49 -20.69
N HIS A 337 14.11 -5.52 -19.78
CA HIS A 337 15.48 -5.10 -20.04
C HIS A 337 16.21 -6.05 -21.00
N ASP A 338 16.18 -7.36 -20.75
CA ASP A 338 16.88 -8.34 -21.58
C ASP A 338 16.32 -8.38 -23.00
N PHE A 339 15.00 -8.23 -23.15
CA PHE A 339 14.36 -8.12 -24.46
C PHE A 339 14.79 -6.85 -25.20
N TYR A 340 15.02 -5.76 -24.47
CA TYR A 340 15.59 -4.55 -25.05
C TYR A 340 17.05 -4.75 -25.49
N GLU A 341 17.92 -5.22 -24.60
CA GLU A 341 19.35 -5.45 -24.85
C GLU A 341 19.54 -6.42 -26.03
N TYR A 342 18.82 -7.54 -26.04
CA TYR A 342 18.91 -8.58 -27.07
C TYR A 342 18.62 -8.07 -28.49
N TRP A 343 17.58 -7.24 -28.65
CA TRP A 343 17.21 -6.71 -29.97
C TRP A 343 17.91 -5.40 -30.33
N SER A 344 18.52 -4.70 -29.38
CA SER A 344 19.12 -3.37 -29.60
C SER A 344 20.16 -3.34 -30.74
N GLU A 345 20.94 -4.40 -30.90
CA GLU A 345 21.98 -4.54 -31.92
C GLU A 345 21.50 -5.24 -33.21
N GLN A 346 20.21 -5.60 -33.30
CA GLN A 346 19.66 -6.41 -34.39
C GLN A 346 18.89 -5.57 -35.43
N TYR A 347 19.11 -5.84 -36.72
CA TYR A 347 18.52 -5.09 -37.84
C TYR A 347 16.99 -4.96 -37.78
N LYS A 348 16.32 -5.96 -37.17
CA LYS A 348 14.85 -6.06 -37.05
C LYS A 348 14.24 -4.80 -36.42
N VAL A 349 14.89 -4.16 -35.45
CA VAL A 349 14.33 -3.00 -34.70
C VAL A 349 15.00 -1.66 -35.01
N HIS A 350 16.00 -1.63 -35.90
CA HIS A 350 16.77 -0.40 -36.19
C HIS A 350 15.91 0.76 -36.72
N HIS A 351 14.85 0.44 -37.48
CA HIS A 351 13.96 1.44 -38.06
C HIS A 351 12.98 2.06 -37.05
N ILE A 352 12.79 1.46 -35.86
CA ILE A 352 11.77 1.85 -34.88
C ILE A 352 12.34 2.45 -33.60
N GLY A 353 13.46 3.19 -33.62
CA GLY A 353 14.00 3.91 -32.44
C GLY A 353 13.75 3.16 -31.12
N TRP A 354 14.32 1.94 -31.03
CA TRP A 354 13.96 0.93 -30.03
C TRP A 354 14.25 1.42 -28.61
N SER A 355 13.31 1.19 -27.70
CA SER A 355 13.41 1.61 -26.29
C SER A 355 12.83 0.55 -25.36
N GLN A 356 13.24 0.56 -24.09
CA GLN A 356 12.72 -0.35 -23.07
C GLN A 356 11.19 -0.24 -22.89
N GLU A 357 10.61 0.95 -23.05
CA GLU A 357 9.15 1.13 -23.00
C GLU A 357 8.43 0.42 -24.16
N LYS A 358 8.97 0.52 -25.39
CA LYS A 358 8.42 -0.22 -26.55
C LYS A 358 8.55 -1.73 -26.35
N ALA A 359 9.66 -2.18 -25.76
CA ALA A 359 9.89 -3.58 -25.40
C ALA A 359 8.82 -4.09 -24.42
N SER A 360 8.55 -3.34 -23.34
CA SER A 360 7.49 -3.63 -22.37
C SER A 360 6.10 -3.68 -23.01
N LEU A 361 5.78 -2.74 -23.92
CA LEU A 361 4.50 -2.74 -24.64
C LEU A 361 4.32 -3.99 -25.50
N VAL A 362 5.35 -4.40 -26.25
CA VAL A 362 5.34 -5.62 -27.08
C VAL A 362 5.13 -6.87 -26.22
N LEU A 363 5.89 -7.01 -25.14
CA LEU A 363 5.75 -8.12 -24.19
C LEU A 363 4.34 -8.19 -23.60
N GLY A 364 3.83 -7.07 -23.09
CA GLY A 364 2.51 -6.99 -22.49
C GLY A 364 1.38 -7.28 -23.48
N ALA A 365 1.51 -6.85 -24.74
CA ALA A 365 0.54 -7.14 -25.78
C ALA A 365 0.52 -8.63 -26.16
N TRP A 366 1.70 -9.27 -26.25
CA TRP A 366 1.80 -10.70 -26.52
C TRP A 366 1.21 -11.53 -25.38
N GLN A 367 1.58 -11.25 -24.12
CA GLN A 367 1.04 -11.94 -22.94
C GLN A 367 -0.47 -11.77 -22.82
N LYS A 368 -1.00 -10.57 -23.10
CA LYS A 368 -2.45 -10.33 -23.14
C LYS A 368 -3.15 -11.18 -24.20
N LYS A 369 -2.60 -11.23 -25.42
CA LYS A 369 -3.21 -12.01 -26.52
C LYS A 369 -3.14 -13.51 -26.23
N PHE A 370 -2.06 -13.99 -25.63
CA PHE A 370 -1.91 -15.36 -25.13
C PHE A 370 -3.00 -15.74 -24.12
N SER A 371 -3.22 -14.91 -23.09
CA SER A 371 -4.26 -15.16 -22.09
C SER A 371 -5.67 -15.11 -22.68
N GLN A 372 -5.93 -14.22 -23.64
CA GLN A 372 -7.21 -14.14 -24.35
C GLN A 372 -7.50 -15.39 -25.17
N GLU A 373 -6.49 -15.94 -25.84
CA GLU A 373 -6.63 -17.16 -26.63
C GLU A 373 -7.01 -18.35 -25.74
N ILE A 374 -6.34 -18.51 -24.59
CA ILE A 374 -6.66 -19.57 -23.62
C ILE A 374 -8.08 -19.42 -23.09
N GLU A 375 -8.51 -18.19 -22.78
CA GLU A 375 -9.87 -17.94 -22.32
C GLU A 375 -10.92 -18.30 -23.39
N GLN A 376 -10.66 -17.98 -24.66
CA GLN A 376 -11.52 -18.37 -25.77
C GLN A 376 -11.60 -19.88 -25.94
N LEU A 377 -10.47 -20.58 -25.88
CA LEU A 377 -10.41 -22.04 -26.00
C LEU A 377 -11.09 -22.76 -24.83
N THR A 378 -11.00 -22.20 -23.61
CA THR A 378 -11.62 -22.76 -22.40
C THR A 378 -13.14 -22.56 -22.39
N LYS A 379 -13.64 -21.42 -22.92
CA LYS A 379 -15.09 -21.14 -22.99
C LYS A 379 -15.75 -21.75 -24.23
N GLY A 380 -14.98 -22.00 -25.28
CA GLY A 380 -15.45 -22.57 -26.54
C GLY A 380 -15.82 -24.05 -26.44
N LYS A 381 -16.37 -24.61 -27.52
CA LYS A 381 -16.64 -26.07 -27.65
C LYS A 381 -15.39 -26.91 -27.97
N ALA A 382 -14.22 -26.28 -28.05
CA ALA A 382 -12.97 -26.91 -28.47
C ALA A 382 -12.33 -27.78 -27.39
N THR A 383 -12.68 -27.56 -26.12
CA THR A 383 -12.18 -28.29 -24.95
C THR A 383 -13.31 -29.04 -24.26
N SER A 384 -12.95 -30.13 -23.57
CA SER A 384 -13.87 -30.89 -22.74
C SER A 384 -14.30 -30.03 -21.56
N LYS A 385 -15.60 -29.98 -21.25
CA LYS A 385 -16.12 -29.29 -20.05
C LYS A 385 -15.56 -29.83 -18.73
N ALA A 386 -14.82 -30.94 -18.77
CA ALA A 386 -14.19 -31.59 -17.62
C ALA A 386 -12.93 -30.87 -17.11
N TYR A 387 -12.26 -30.06 -17.94
CA TYR A 387 -11.02 -29.36 -17.55
C TYR A 387 -11.16 -27.85 -17.62
N MET A 388 -10.42 -27.17 -16.76
CA MET A 388 -10.28 -25.72 -16.75
C MET A 388 -8.82 -25.36 -16.93
N PHE A 389 -8.56 -24.46 -17.89
CA PHE A 389 -7.24 -23.90 -18.14
C PHE A 389 -7.20 -22.46 -17.61
N SER A 390 -6.14 -22.14 -16.87
CA SER A 390 -5.92 -20.80 -16.33
C SER A 390 -4.52 -20.34 -16.65
N SER A 391 -4.39 -19.13 -17.19
CA SER A 391 -3.11 -18.50 -17.49
C SER A 391 -2.74 -17.42 -16.47
N PHE A 392 -1.44 -17.21 -16.26
CA PHE A 392 -0.93 -16.17 -15.38
C PHE A 392 0.35 -15.55 -15.93
N SER A 393 0.46 -14.23 -15.77
CA SER A 393 1.68 -13.46 -16.00
C SER A 393 1.75 -12.30 -15.00
N THR A 394 2.96 -11.93 -14.60
CA THR A 394 3.17 -10.78 -13.70
C THR A 394 2.73 -9.45 -14.34
N ALA A 395 2.85 -9.33 -15.67
CA ALA A 395 2.44 -8.12 -16.38
C ALA A 395 0.90 -7.97 -16.42
N THR A 396 0.15 -9.05 -16.69
CA THR A 396 -1.32 -8.99 -16.66
C THR A 396 -1.84 -8.74 -15.25
N LEU A 397 -1.19 -9.31 -14.22
CA LEU A 397 -1.47 -9.02 -12.82
C LEU A 397 -1.33 -7.52 -12.49
N ASN A 398 -0.17 -6.93 -12.82
CA ASN A 398 0.10 -5.51 -12.59
C ASN A 398 -0.88 -4.62 -13.36
N ARG A 399 -1.27 -5.01 -14.59
CA ARG A 399 -2.27 -4.28 -15.38
C ARG A 399 -3.65 -4.31 -14.72
N ILE A 400 -4.10 -5.47 -14.21
CA ILE A 400 -5.38 -5.59 -13.51
C ILE A 400 -5.40 -4.65 -12.29
N LEU A 401 -4.33 -4.66 -11.49
CA LEU A 401 -4.23 -3.76 -10.34
C LEU A 401 -4.23 -2.29 -10.75
N ALA A 402 -3.60 -1.94 -11.87
CA ALA A 402 -3.64 -0.58 -12.42
C ALA A 402 -5.05 -0.17 -12.89
N ASP A 403 -5.77 -1.06 -13.58
CA ASP A 403 -7.11 -0.81 -14.10
C ASP A 403 -8.11 -0.57 -12.95
N TYR A 404 -8.03 -1.36 -11.87
CA TYR A 404 -8.91 -1.20 -10.70
C TYR A 404 -8.47 -0.10 -9.73
N SER A 405 -7.22 0.37 -9.81
CA SER A 405 -6.77 1.51 -9.00
C SER A 405 -7.37 2.85 -9.45
N ARG A 406 -7.93 2.91 -10.68
CA ARG A 406 -8.63 4.08 -11.19
C ARG A 406 -9.91 4.36 -10.40
N LEU A 407 -10.26 5.64 -10.26
CA LEU A 407 -11.44 6.08 -9.51
C LEU A 407 -12.74 5.70 -10.24
N ASP A 408 -13.61 4.95 -9.58
CA ASP A 408 -14.98 4.70 -10.04
C ASP A 408 -15.92 5.83 -9.59
N ILE A 409 -16.03 6.85 -10.44
CA ILE A 409 -16.82 8.05 -10.18
C ILE A 409 -18.30 7.72 -9.91
N ILE A 410 -18.84 6.68 -10.56
CA ILE A 410 -20.24 6.28 -10.40
C ILE A 410 -20.46 5.75 -8.99
N LYS A 411 -19.58 4.85 -8.54
CA LYS A 411 -19.64 4.31 -7.18
C LYS A 411 -19.57 5.43 -6.14
N TYR A 412 -18.63 6.38 -6.29
CA TYR A 412 -18.53 7.54 -5.40
C TYR A 412 -19.79 8.41 -5.37
N ALA A 413 -20.36 8.72 -6.52
CA ALA A 413 -21.57 9.53 -6.61
C ALA A 413 -22.78 8.85 -5.92
N VAL A 414 -22.94 7.55 -6.09
CA VAL A 414 -24.01 6.77 -5.46
C VAL A 414 -23.88 6.79 -3.93
N VAL A 415 -22.69 6.54 -3.38
CA VAL A 415 -22.49 6.59 -1.92
C VAL A 415 -22.73 7.99 -1.37
N LEU A 416 -22.22 9.02 -2.04
CA LEU A 416 -22.39 10.40 -1.61
C LEU A 416 -23.89 10.78 -1.59
N LEU A 417 -24.66 10.35 -2.57
CA LEU A 417 -26.11 10.57 -2.60
C LEU A 417 -26.84 9.84 -1.47
N ILE A 418 -26.51 8.57 -1.21
CA ILE A 418 -27.12 7.77 -0.12
C ILE A 418 -26.77 8.37 1.25
N THR A 419 -25.53 8.78 1.46
CA THR A 419 -25.09 9.39 2.73
C THR A 419 -25.69 10.79 2.94
N ALA A 420 -25.81 11.59 1.89
CA ALA A 420 -26.49 12.88 1.94
C ALA A 420 -28.00 12.71 2.22
N THR A 421 -28.69 11.78 1.55
CA THR A 421 -30.11 11.52 1.82
C THR A 421 -30.34 11.00 3.24
N TYR A 422 -29.48 10.13 3.75
CA TYR A 422 -29.49 9.72 5.16
C TYR A 422 -29.36 10.91 6.10
N ALA A 423 -28.37 11.79 5.87
CA ALA A 423 -28.14 12.98 6.68
C ALA A 423 -29.35 13.94 6.68
N TRP A 424 -30.01 14.10 5.52
CA TRP A 424 -31.25 14.88 5.39
C TRP A 424 -32.37 14.32 6.26
N VAL A 425 -32.67 13.03 6.10
CA VAL A 425 -33.82 12.35 6.73
C VAL A 425 -33.65 12.26 8.25
N VAL A 426 -32.43 11.98 8.71
CA VAL A 426 -32.16 11.76 10.14
C VAL A 426 -32.06 13.07 10.93
N HIS A 427 -31.63 14.16 10.30
CA HIS A 427 -31.41 15.44 10.98
C HIS A 427 -32.02 16.64 10.23
N SER A 428 -31.34 17.15 9.19
CA SER A 428 -31.77 18.34 8.44
C SER A 428 -30.95 18.54 7.16
N GLY A 429 -31.37 19.46 6.28
CA GLY A 429 -30.61 19.85 5.09
C GLY A 429 -29.26 20.50 5.37
N LEU A 430 -29.00 20.96 6.60
CA LEU A 430 -27.67 21.40 7.00
C LEU A 430 -26.68 20.22 7.09
N ALA A 431 -27.18 19.05 7.50
CA ALA A 431 -26.37 17.85 7.58
C ALA A 431 -25.92 17.37 6.19
N THR A 432 -26.71 17.60 5.14
CA THR A 432 -26.30 17.25 3.77
C THR A 432 -25.18 18.13 3.27
N ILE A 433 -25.26 19.44 3.53
CA ILE A 433 -24.16 20.38 3.26
C ILE A 433 -22.89 19.93 4.01
N GLY A 434 -23.04 19.50 5.27
CA GLY A 434 -21.94 18.92 6.05
C GLY A 434 -21.29 17.71 5.38
N VAL A 435 -22.08 16.78 4.82
CA VAL A 435 -21.56 15.63 4.06
C VAL A 435 -20.77 16.08 2.81
N PHE A 436 -21.25 17.07 2.06
CA PHE A 436 -20.49 17.62 0.91
C PHE A 436 -19.20 18.32 1.32
N VAL A 437 -19.19 18.98 2.49
CA VAL A 437 -17.97 19.56 3.08
C VAL A 437 -16.98 18.46 3.45
N LEU A 438 -17.44 17.35 4.04
CA LEU A 438 -16.57 16.20 4.35
C LEU A 438 -16.03 15.54 3.08
N ALA A 439 -16.84 15.39 2.04
CA ALA A 439 -16.39 14.86 0.76
C ALA A 439 -15.32 15.75 0.11
N SER A 440 -15.54 17.07 0.07
CA SER A 440 -14.56 18.02 -0.49
C SER A 440 -13.29 18.13 0.37
N SER A 441 -13.42 18.03 1.69
CA SER A 441 -12.30 17.93 2.64
C SER A 441 -11.46 16.67 2.42
N THR A 442 -12.08 15.54 2.07
CA THR A 442 -11.36 14.31 1.70
C THR A 442 -10.52 14.51 0.45
N SER A 443 -11.11 15.11 -0.59
CA SER A 443 -10.41 15.42 -1.83
C SER A 443 -9.23 16.38 -1.60
N ALA A 444 -9.41 17.42 -0.78
CA ALA A 444 -8.34 18.32 -0.40
C ALA A 444 -7.21 17.59 0.37
N GLY A 445 -7.56 16.72 1.32
CA GLY A 445 -6.60 15.91 2.05
C GLY A 445 -5.78 14.99 1.15
N LEU A 446 -6.42 14.32 0.19
CA LEU A 446 -5.73 13.50 -0.83
C LEU A 446 -4.84 14.34 -1.75
N GLY A 447 -5.27 15.55 -2.09
CA GLY A 447 -4.46 16.51 -2.85
C GLY A 447 -3.19 16.93 -2.11
N VAL A 448 -3.29 17.21 -0.80
CA VAL A 448 -2.12 17.48 0.06
C VAL A 448 -1.21 16.26 0.16
N CYS A 449 -1.77 15.07 0.31
CA CYS A 449 -0.98 13.83 0.31
C CYS A 449 -0.19 13.65 -0.99
N SER A 450 -0.80 13.99 -2.13
CA SER A 450 -0.15 13.94 -3.44
C SER A 450 0.99 14.96 -3.55
N LEU A 451 0.79 16.19 -3.05
CA LEU A 451 1.82 17.24 -3.00
C LEU A 451 3.01 16.87 -2.08
N LEU A 452 2.76 16.07 -1.04
CA LEU A 452 3.80 15.51 -0.16
C LEU A 452 4.56 14.33 -0.79
N GLY A 453 4.19 13.90 -2.00
CA GLY A 453 4.80 12.77 -2.69
C GLY A 453 4.32 11.39 -2.20
N LEU A 454 3.19 11.32 -1.49
CA LEU A 454 2.61 10.03 -1.08
C LEU A 454 1.87 9.39 -2.28
N PRO A 455 2.29 8.21 -2.77
CA PRO A 455 1.68 7.60 -3.94
C PRO A 455 0.26 7.10 -3.66
N MET A 456 -0.63 7.22 -4.63
CA MET A 456 -1.98 6.68 -4.57
C MET A 456 -1.97 5.20 -4.96
N ASN A 457 -2.74 4.39 -4.22
CA ASN A 457 -2.91 2.96 -4.47
C ASN A 457 -4.39 2.55 -4.46
N LEU A 458 -4.66 1.26 -4.69
CA LEU A 458 -6.01 0.68 -4.68
C LEU A 458 -6.81 1.00 -3.39
N LEU A 459 -6.16 1.01 -2.22
CA LEU A 459 -6.83 1.29 -0.94
C LEU A 459 -7.15 2.78 -0.78
N SER A 460 -6.24 3.65 -1.24
CA SER A 460 -6.45 5.10 -1.29
C SER A 460 -7.67 5.46 -2.14
N THR A 461 -7.88 4.76 -3.26
CA THR A 461 -8.93 5.10 -4.23
C THR A 461 -10.22 4.28 -4.10
N GLN A 462 -10.24 3.14 -3.40
CA GLN A 462 -11.46 2.34 -3.24
C GLN A 462 -12.00 2.26 -1.81
N VAL A 463 -11.17 2.53 -0.80
CA VAL A 463 -11.54 2.30 0.61
C VAL A 463 -11.51 3.60 1.41
N LEU A 464 -10.44 4.37 1.27
CA LEU A 464 -10.11 5.49 2.14
C LEU A 464 -11.24 6.54 2.25
N PRO A 465 -11.85 7.05 1.16
CA PRO A 465 -12.81 8.14 1.30
C PRO A 465 -14.11 7.72 1.99
N PHE A 466 -14.52 6.45 1.83
CA PHE A 466 -15.71 5.94 2.50
C PHE A 466 -15.49 5.81 4.02
N ILE A 467 -14.32 5.31 4.43
CA ILE A 467 -13.98 5.18 5.85
C ILE A 467 -13.81 6.55 6.49
N THR A 468 -13.08 7.49 5.88
CA THR A 468 -12.81 8.80 6.51
C THR A 468 -14.07 9.66 6.64
N VAL A 469 -14.91 9.70 5.60
CA VAL A 469 -16.20 10.41 5.67
C VAL A 469 -17.10 9.77 6.72
N GLY A 470 -17.25 8.44 6.70
CA GLY A 470 -18.05 7.72 7.69
C GLY A 470 -17.58 7.96 9.13
N LEU A 471 -16.26 7.95 9.36
CA LEU A 471 -15.69 8.26 10.67
C LEU A 471 -16.03 9.70 11.09
N ALA A 472 -15.92 10.69 10.19
CA ALA A 472 -16.17 12.10 10.50
C ALA A 472 -17.65 12.49 10.67
N MET A 473 -18.59 11.70 10.14
CA MET A 473 -20.03 11.96 10.27
C MET A 473 -20.48 12.04 11.73
N ARG A 474 -19.84 11.30 12.64
CA ARG A 474 -20.19 11.33 14.06
C ARG A 474 -19.91 12.69 14.70
N GLU A 475 -18.74 13.27 14.49
CA GLU A 475 -18.39 14.62 15.00
C GLU A 475 -19.33 15.67 14.41
N MET A 476 -19.71 15.52 13.14
CA MET A 476 -20.73 16.37 12.52
C MET A 476 -22.08 16.25 13.24
N PHE A 477 -22.57 15.03 13.50
CA PHE A 477 -23.84 14.82 14.21
C PHE A 477 -23.79 15.25 15.68
N ILE A 478 -22.63 15.15 16.35
CA ILE A 478 -22.42 15.69 17.69
C ILE A 478 -22.69 17.21 17.69
N LEU A 479 -22.14 17.96 16.74
CA LEU A 479 -22.37 19.41 16.65
C LEU A 479 -23.82 19.73 16.26
N LEU A 480 -24.39 19.00 15.31
CA LEU A 480 -25.74 19.25 14.81
C LEU A 480 -26.84 18.90 15.83
N SER A 481 -26.70 17.80 16.57
CA SER A 481 -27.69 17.42 17.60
C SER A 481 -27.80 18.46 18.70
N MET A 482 -26.70 19.14 19.02
CA MET A 482 -26.65 20.23 19.99
C MET A 482 -27.32 21.53 19.49
N GLN A 483 -27.46 21.72 18.17
CA GLN A 483 -28.25 22.82 17.60
C GLN A 483 -29.73 22.74 17.97
N SER A 484 -30.27 21.53 18.17
CA SER A 484 -31.67 21.35 18.61
C SER A 484 -31.97 21.99 19.97
N ARG A 485 -30.92 22.39 20.72
CA ARG A 485 -31.02 23.12 22.00
C ARG A 485 -30.91 24.64 21.85
N ASN A 486 -30.97 25.18 20.62
CA ASN A 486 -30.90 26.62 20.31
C ASN A 486 -29.64 27.33 20.85
N LEU A 487 -28.49 26.64 20.82
CA LEU A 487 -27.22 27.22 21.24
C LEU A 487 -26.64 28.15 20.17
N THR A 488 -25.96 29.21 20.59
CA THR A 488 -25.21 30.07 19.68
C THR A 488 -23.94 29.37 19.17
N PRO A 489 -23.42 29.68 17.97
CA PRO A 489 -22.16 29.10 17.47
C PRO A 489 -20.97 29.14 18.46
N PRO A 490 -20.70 30.24 19.21
CA PRO A 490 -19.65 30.25 20.22
C PRO A 490 -19.90 29.31 21.40
N GLU A 491 -21.14 29.19 21.87
CA GLU A 491 -21.50 28.27 22.97
C GLU A 491 -21.42 26.81 22.52
N LEU A 492 -21.78 26.53 21.26
CA LEU A 492 -21.66 25.21 20.67
C LEU A 492 -20.19 24.76 20.63
N LEU A 493 -19.30 25.62 20.13
CA LEU A 493 -17.88 25.31 20.00
C LEU A 493 -17.19 25.21 21.36
N GLN A 494 -17.62 26.04 22.34
CA GLN A 494 -17.18 25.96 23.72
C GLN A 494 -17.46 24.57 24.33
N ARG A 495 -18.67 24.01 24.13
CA ARG A 495 -19.07 22.74 24.75
C ARG A 495 -18.53 21.51 24.03
N MET A 496 -18.61 21.48 22.69
CA MET A 496 -18.31 20.27 21.91
C MET A 496 -16.92 20.27 21.28
N GLY A 497 -16.33 21.44 21.01
CA GLY A 497 -15.02 21.54 20.36
C GLY A 497 -13.88 20.79 21.07
N PRO A 498 -13.79 20.75 22.43
CA PRO A 498 -12.77 19.95 23.12
C PRO A 498 -12.85 18.45 22.78
N SER A 499 -14.06 17.91 22.68
CA SER A 499 -14.29 16.50 22.38
C SER A 499 -13.94 16.15 20.93
N VAL A 500 -14.27 17.03 19.98
CA VAL A 500 -13.94 16.85 18.57
C VAL A 500 -12.43 16.92 18.33
N LEU A 501 -11.76 17.90 18.95
CA LEU A 501 -10.31 18.07 18.80
C LEU A 501 -9.53 16.90 19.41
N SER A 502 -9.90 16.47 20.62
CA SER A 502 -9.27 15.31 21.27
C SER A 502 -9.49 14.01 20.47
N ALA A 503 -10.70 13.79 19.93
CA ALA A 503 -10.98 12.64 19.07
C ALA A 503 -10.15 12.67 17.77
N ALA A 504 -9.99 13.83 17.14
CA ALA A 504 -9.21 13.99 15.92
C ALA A 504 -7.72 13.74 16.15
N ILE A 505 -7.14 14.31 17.21
CA ILE A 505 -5.73 14.10 17.59
C ILE A 505 -5.49 12.64 17.93
N SER A 506 -6.36 12.02 18.75
CA SER A 506 -6.26 10.60 19.10
C SER A 506 -6.32 9.70 17.87
N SER A 507 -7.21 9.99 16.93
CA SER A 507 -7.36 9.21 15.71
C SER A 507 -6.14 9.35 14.79
N SER A 508 -5.66 10.58 14.60
CA SER A 508 -4.48 10.88 13.76
C SER A 508 -3.21 10.23 14.32
N VAL A 509 -2.96 10.35 15.64
CA VAL A 509 -1.80 9.70 16.30
C VAL A 509 -1.88 8.17 16.21
N THR A 510 -3.06 7.58 16.39
CA THR A 510 -3.24 6.13 16.24
C THR A 510 -2.90 5.68 14.82
N LEU A 511 -3.35 6.42 13.79
CA LEU A 511 -3.06 6.12 12.40
C LEU A 511 -1.57 6.33 12.04
N LEU A 512 -0.91 7.33 12.64
CA LEU A 512 0.54 7.53 12.51
C LEU A 512 1.33 6.36 13.12
N ILE A 513 0.91 5.84 14.28
CA ILE A 513 1.53 4.66 14.90
C ILE A 513 1.28 3.41 14.03
N ALA A 514 0.10 3.27 13.44
CA ALA A 514 -0.21 2.18 12.51
C ALA A 514 0.65 2.21 11.23
N ALA A 515 1.16 3.38 10.84
CA ALA A 515 2.08 3.53 9.71
C ALA A 515 3.50 3.00 9.99
N LEU A 516 3.80 2.53 11.21
CA LEU A 516 5.06 1.83 11.52
C LEU A 516 5.13 0.42 10.92
N LEU A 517 3.99 -0.13 10.48
CA LEU A 517 3.95 -1.44 9.84
C LEU A 517 4.76 -1.43 8.53
N PRO A 518 5.52 -2.49 8.23
CA PRO A 518 6.49 -2.50 7.13
C PRO A 518 5.84 -2.63 5.75
N VAL A 519 4.54 -2.93 5.67
CA VAL A 519 3.79 -3.09 4.42
C VAL A 519 3.58 -1.70 3.76
N PRO A 520 4.21 -1.40 2.60
CA PRO A 520 4.20 -0.05 2.04
C PRO A 520 2.80 0.48 1.69
N ALA A 521 1.96 -0.33 1.06
CA ALA A 521 0.61 0.09 0.68
C ALA A 521 -0.25 0.50 1.88
N LEU A 522 -0.15 -0.23 3.00
CA LEU A 522 -0.88 0.05 4.24
C LEU A 522 -0.29 1.24 4.97
N ARG A 523 1.03 1.38 4.98
CA ARG A 523 1.73 2.53 5.56
C ARG A 523 1.29 3.83 4.91
N VAL A 524 1.31 3.90 3.58
CA VAL A 524 0.86 5.08 2.84
C VAL A 524 -0.62 5.35 3.08
N PHE A 525 -1.46 4.30 3.08
CA PHE A 525 -2.88 4.42 3.39
C PHE A 525 -3.13 5.01 4.80
N CYS A 526 -2.38 4.56 5.82
CA CYS A 526 -2.47 5.10 7.18
C CYS A 526 -2.02 6.56 7.28
N LEU A 527 -0.93 6.93 6.60
CA LEU A 527 -0.46 8.31 6.55
C LEU A 527 -1.48 9.23 5.89
N GLN A 528 -2.05 8.81 4.76
CA GLN A 528 -3.11 9.56 4.07
C GLN A 528 -4.35 9.71 4.97
N CYS A 529 -4.77 8.65 5.64
CA CYS A 529 -5.90 8.68 6.56
C CYS A 529 -5.64 9.63 7.75
N ALA A 530 -4.44 9.62 8.33
CA ALA A 530 -4.06 10.48 9.44
C ALA A 530 -4.16 11.97 9.08
N ILE A 531 -3.75 12.34 7.85
CA ILE A 531 -3.86 13.70 7.31
C ILE A 531 -5.34 14.05 7.08
N ILE A 532 -6.09 13.19 6.40
CA ILE A 532 -7.51 13.45 6.08
C ILE A 532 -8.36 13.65 7.34
N VAL A 533 -8.15 12.86 8.40
CA VAL A 533 -8.89 13.02 9.67
C VAL A 533 -8.65 14.39 10.31
N LEU A 534 -7.43 14.95 10.21
CA LEU A 534 -7.14 16.30 10.68
C LEU A 534 -7.84 17.37 9.83
N PHE A 535 -7.84 17.19 8.50
CA PHE A 535 -8.58 18.07 7.59
C PHE A 535 -10.08 18.03 7.86
N HIS A 536 -10.65 16.85 8.13
CA HIS A 536 -12.05 16.72 8.53
C HIS A 536 -12.36 17.47 9.83
N ALA A 537 -11.53 17.31 10.85
CA ALA A 537 -11.72 18.03 12.11
C ALA A 537 -11.66 19.55 11.91
N LEU A 538 -10.72 20.04 11.10
CA LEU A 538 -10.60 21.45 10.77
C LEU A 538 -11.83 21.95 9.98
N SER A 539 -12.27 21.21 8.96
CA SER A 539 -13.45 21.55 8.18
C SER A 539 -14.72 21.57 9.05
N ILE A 540 -14.91 20.60 9.95
CA ILE A 540 -16.05 20.57 10.88
C ILE A 540 -15.98 21.75 11.86
N LEU A 541 -14.83 22.05 12.45
CA LEU A 541 -14.71 23.12 13.45
C LEU A 541 -14.81 24.54 12.86
N LEU A 542 -14.48 24.74 11.57
CA LEU A 542 -14.53 26.04 10.92
C LEU A 542 -15.82 26.24 10.11
N ILE A 543 -16.15 25.30 9.22
CA ILE A 543 -17.19 25.50 8.19
C ILE A 543 -18.58 25.21 8.76
N LEU A 544 -18.74 24.18 9.62
CA LEU A 544 -20.05 23.81 10.15
C LEU A 544 -20.66 24.90 11.06
N PRO A 545 -19.92 25.52 12.03
CA PRO A 545 -20.43 26.65 12.80
C PRO A 545 -20.78 27.87 11.94
N VAL A 546 -20.05 28.10 10.85
CA VAL A 546 -20.34 29.18 9.91
C VAL A 546 -21.66 28.96 9.19
N PHE A 547 -21.93 27.74 8.70
CA PHE A 547 -23.22 27.40 8.13
C PHE A 547 -24.37 27.50 9.15
N LEU A 548 -24.12 27.12 10.41
CA LEU A 548 -25.08 27.32 11.50
C LEU A 548 -25.36 28.81 11.75
N ALA A 549 -24.32 29.64 11.84
CA ALA A 549 -24.44 31.08 12.03
C ALA A 549 -25.22 31.75 10.89
N LEU A 550 -24.94 31.36 9.64
CA LEU A 550 -25.68 31.83 8.47
C LEU A 550 -27.13 31.36 8.50
N GLY A 551 -27.39 30.11 8.86
CA GLY A 551 -28.75 29.58 9.03
C GLY A 551 -29.56 30.38 10.05
N VAL A 552 -28.97 30.70 11.21
CA VAL A 552 -29.61 31.54 12.25
C VAL A 552 -29.84 32.97 11.74
N ARG A 553 -28.90 33.55 10.99
CA ARG A 553 -29.05 34.88 10.37
C ARG A 553 -30.17 34.89 9.33
N CYS A 554 -30.23 33.88 8.45
CA CYS A 554 -31.30 33.73 7.46
C CYS A 554 -32.67 33.61 8.11
N GLN A 555 -32.77 32.88 9.22
CA GLN A 555 -34.01 32.75 10.00
C GLN A 555 -34.42 34.07 10.65
N LYS A 556 -33.47 34.93 11.05
CA LYS A 556 -33.73 36.27 11.61
C LYS A 556 -34.07 37.31 10.54
N SER A 557 -33.59 37.16 9.31
CA SER A 557 -33.72 38.14 8.23
C SER A 557 -34.84 37.84 7.22
N ASP A 558 -35.71 36.87 7.47
CA ASP A 558 -36.86 36.49 6.61
C ASP A 558 -36.50 36.26 5.12
N VAL A 559 -35.32 35.70 4.84
CA VAL A 559 -34.85 35.42 3.46
C VAL A 559 -35.43 34.08 2.96
N PRO A 560 -35.98 34.01 1.72
CA PRO A 560 -36.79 32.87 1.25
C PRO A 560 -36.07 31.52 1.12
N CYS A 561 -34.72 31.48 1.07
CA CYS A 561 -33.94 30.26 0.82
C CYS A 561 -33.97 29.23 1.97
N PHE A 562 -34.41 29.61 3.18
CA PHE A 562 -34.56 28.71 4.35
C PHE A 562 -35.92 28.86 5.02
N ARG A 563 -36.97 29.19 4.25
CA ARG A 563 -38.32 29.33 4.78
C ARG A 563 -38.89 27.96 5.15
N THR A 564 -38.65 27.47 6.37
CA THR A 564 -39.68 26.68 7.05
C THR A 564 -40.88 27.60 7.18
N TYR A 565 -41.98 27.25 6.52
CA TYR A 565 -43.15 28.10 6.29
C TYR A 565 -43.76 28.61 7.60
N ARG A 566 -43.22 29.71 8.15
CA ARG A 566 -43.87 30.51 9.19
C ARG A 566 -44.53 31.68 8.48
N LYS A 567 -45.84 31.54 8.23
CA LYS A 567 -46.65 32.63 7.69
C LYS A 567 -47.15 33.45 8.88
N ASN A 568 -46.46 34.54 9.21
CA ASN A 568 -47.08 35.60 10.00
C ASN A 568 -48.05 36.34 9.06
N ILE A 569 -49.34 36.08 9.20
CA ILE A 569 -50.38 36.93 8.62
C ILE A 569 -50.71 37.99 9.69
N PRO A 570 -50.77 39.29 9.34
CA PRO A 570 -51.23 40.32 10.27
C PRO A 570 -52.66 40.00 10.66
N ALA A 571 -52.94 40.06 11.97
CA ALA A 571 -54.28 39.87 12.52
C ALA A 571 -55.27 40.80 11.80
N ASN A 572 -56.07 40.22 10.91
CA ASN A 572 -57.32 40.83 10.51
C ASN A 572 -58.40 39.75 10.52
N ASN A 573 -59.46 40.07 11.24
CA ASN A 573 -60.58 39.21 11.58
C ASN A 573 -61.15 38.49 10.35
N ASN A 574 -61.28 37.15 10.41
CA ASN A 574 -62.55 36.42 10.28
C ASN A 574 -62.32 34.91 10.02
N ASN A 575 -62.74 34.10 11.01
CA ASN A 575 -63.32 32.76 10.92
C ASN A 575 -62.81 31.76 9.86
N ASN A 576 -61.53 31.36 9.90
CA ASN A 576 -61.08 30.10 9.26
C ASN A 576 -59.86 29.45 9.99
N ASP A 577 -59.79 29.55 11.32
CA ASP A 577 -58.56 29.24 12.10
C ASP A 577 -58.43 27.80 12.63
N VAL A 578 -59.35 26.88 12.33
CA VAL A 578 -59.32 25.53 12.96
C VAL A 578 -58.39 24.55 12.22
N GLU A 579 -58.28 24.64 10.89
CA GLU A 579 -57.52 23.66 10.10
C GLU A 579 -56.03 24.00 9.96
N GLN A 580 -55.66 25.28 10.09
CA GLN A 580 -54.29 25.76 9.95
C GLN A 580 -53.52 25.76 11.28
N ALA A 581 -54.21 25.90 12.41
CA ALA A 581 -53.66 25.67 13.75
C ALA A 581 -53.34 24.18 13.99
N ALA A 582 -54.21 23.26 13.51
CA ALA A 582 -54.01 21.83 13.65
C ALA A 582 -52.72 21.31 12.99
N ASN A 583 -52.36 21.88 11.82
CA ASN A 583 -51.18 21.50 11.04
C ASN A 583 -49.84 22.04 11.61
N LEU A 584 -49.87 23.18 12.30
CA LEU A 584 -48.68 23.73 12.98
C LEU A 584 -48.41 23.00 14.30
N ILE A 585 -49.49 22.67 15.02
CA ILE A 585 -49.43 21.83 16.22
C ILE A 585 -48.90 20.43 15.86
N THR A 586 -49.22 19.88 14.69
CA THR A 586 -48.71 18.56 14.26
C THR A 586 -47.20 18.54 14.01
N ALA A 587 -46.59 19.60 13.45
CA ALA A 587 -45.15 19.64 13.21
C ALA A 587 -44.32 19.81 14.51
N GLU A 588 -44.81 20.65 15.43
CA GLU A 588 -44.21 20.85 16.75
C GLU A 588 -44.41 19.63 17.65
N THR A 589 -45.57 18.97 17.58
CA THR A 589 -45.80 17.67 18.23
C THR A 589 -44.95 16.57 17.62
N ILE A 590 -44.72 16.48 16.30
CA ILE A 590 -43.82 15.47 15.71
C ILE A 590 -42.37 15.63 16.21
N CYS A 591 -41.87 16.87 16.37
CA CYS A 591 -40.52 17.14 16.87
C CYS A 591 -40.40 16.87 18.38
N GLN A 592 -41.38 17.30 19.17
CA GLN A 592 -41.49 16.93 20.58
C GLN A 592 -41.70 15.42 20.76
N GLN A 593 -42.42 14.75 19.86
CA GLN A 593 -42.70 13.32 19.89
C GLN A 593 -41.48 12.49 19.52
N LYS A 594 -40.61 12.94 18.59
CA LYS A 594 -39.33 12.28 18.27
C LYS A 594 -38.33 12.38 19.44
N LYS A 595 -38.27 13.55 20.10
CA LYS A 595 -37.49 13.76 21.32
C LYS A 595 -38.06 12.95 22.49
N ASN A 596 -39.38 12.98 22.69
CA ASN A 596 -40.07 12.16 23.69
C ASN A 596 -39.90 10.67 23.42
N PHE A 597 -39.87 10.22 22.16
CA PHE A 597 -39.67 8.82 21.79
C PHE A 597 -38.26 8.33 22.12
N LEU A 598 -37.21 9.06 21.75
CA LEU A 598 -35.83 8.65 22.07
C LEU A 598 -35.58 8.70 23.59
N THR A 599 -36.09 9.73 24.26
CA THR A 599 -35.97 9.86 25.72
C THR A 599 -36.80 8.79 26.45
N TRP A 600 -37.98 8.43 25.92
CA TRP A 600 -38.80 7.32 26.40
C TRP A 600 -38.09 5.98 26.20
N LEU A 601 -37.52 5.73 25.01
CA LEU A 601 -36.75 4.52 24.70
C LEU A 601 -35.54 4.41 25.63
N LEU A 602 -34.82 5.50 25.86
CA LEU A 602 -33.69 5.56 26.79
C LEU A 602 -34.12 5.28 28.23
N ASN A 603 -35.24 5.85 28.67
CA ASN A 603 -35.78 5.60 30.01
C ASN A 603 -36.21 4.14 30.18
N GLN A 604 -36.82 3.55 29.15
CA GLN A 604 -37.19 2.15 29.13
C GLN A 604 -35.96 1.25 29.13
N TYR A 605 -34.93 1.59 28.34
CA TYR A 605 -33.65 0.90 28.27
C TYR A 605 -32.90 0.93 29.61
N LEU A 606 -32.75 2.11 30.21
CA LEU A 606 -32.12 2.29 31.52
C LEU A 606 -32.89 1.52 32.59
N GLY A 607 -34.20 1.71 32.68
CA GLY A 607 -35.03 1.10 33.73
C GLY A 607 -35.21 -0.42 33.60
N SER A 608 -35.25 -0.96 32.38
CA SER A 608 -35.50 -2.38 32.15
C SER A 608 -34.24 -3.22 31.98
N VAL A 609 -33.17 -2.66 31.40
CA VAL A 609 -31.96 -3.39 31.02
C VAL A 609 -30.79 -3.04 31.94
N LEU A 610 -30.39 -1.77 32.04
CA LEU A 610 -29.14 -1.41 32.72
C LEU A 610 -29.25 -1.36 34.25
N LEU A 611 -30.38 -0.90 34.80
CA LEU A 611 -30.49 -0.57 36.22
C LEU A 611 -30.95 -1.76 37.09
N LYS A 612 -31.65 -2.75 36.51
CA LYS A 612 -32.09 -3.95 37.23
C LYS A 612 -30.90 -4.82 37.67
N PRO A 613 -30.81 -5.22 38.96
CA PRO A 613 -29.67 -5.97 39.48
C PRO A 613 -29.48 -7.34 38.81
N PHE A 614 -30.57 -8.06 38.53
CA PHE A 614 -30.53 -9.33 37.79
C PHE A 614 -29.88 -9.18 36.40
N MET A 615 -30.29 -8.17 35.64
CA MET A 615 -29.75 -7.91 34.30
C MET A 615 -28.28 -7.50 34.35
N LYS A 616 -27.85 -6.72 35.36
CA LYS A 616 -26.43 -6.35 35.56
C LYS A 616 -25.55 -7.59 35.74
N VAL A 617 -25.98 -8.55 36.56
CA VAL A 617 -25.22 -9.79 36.79
C VAL A 617 -25.14 -10.63 35.52
N THR A 618 -26.28 -10.82 34.83
CA THR A 618 -26.32 -11.59 33.58
C THR A 618 -25.42 -10.98 32.50
N LEU A 619 -25.48 -9.67 32.29
CA LEU A 619 -24.67 -8.96 31.29
C LEU A 619 -23.17 -8.92 31.67
N SER A 620 -22.85 -8.89 32.97
CA SER A 620 -21.47 -9.01 33.42
C SER A 620 -20.92 -10.42 33.17
N LEU A 621 -21.72 -11.46 33.40
CA LEU A 621 -21.33 -12.84 33.13
C LEU A 621 -21.10 -13.08 31.63
N THR A 622 -21.99 -12.56 30.76
CA THR A 622 -21.80 -12.67 29.31
C THR A 622 -20.53 -11.95 28.84
N TYR A 623 -20.18 -10.81 29.44
CA TYR A 623 -18.92 -10.12 29.14
C TYR A 623 -17.69 -10.97 29.50
N VAL A 624 -17.71 -11.62 30.66
CA VAL A 624 -16.61 -12.52 31.08
C VAL A 624 -16.48 -13.74 30.15
N VAL A 625 -17.60 -14.38 29.79
CA VAL A 625 -17.61 -15.50 28.83
C VAL A 625 -17.06 -15.07 27.48
N LEU A 626 -17.44 -13.89 26.99
CA LEU A 626 -16.94 -13.33 25.75
C LEU A 626 -15.42 -13.12 25.79
N ILE A 627 -14.88 -12.60 26.91
CA ILE A 627 -13.43 -12.42 27.09
C ILE A 627 -12.70 -13.76 27.00
N ILE A 628 -13.16 -14.79 27.72
CA ILE A 628 -12.55 -16.12 27.72
C ILE A 628 -12.55 -16.69 26.30
N PHE A 629 -13.66 -16.55 25.58
CA PHE A 629 -13.78 -17.01 24.20
C PHE A 629 -12.83 -16.27 23.24
N CYS A 630 -12.68 -14.95 23.39
CA CYS A 630 -11.75 -14.15 22.59
C CYS A 630 -10.29 -14.56 22.84
N VAL A 631 -9.89 -14.74 24.11
CA VAL A 631 -8.53 -15.16 24.47
C VAL A 631 -8.23 -16.57 23.94
N PHE A 632 -9.17 -17.50 24.07
CA PHE A 632 -8.99 -18.87 23.56
C PHE A 632 -8.81 -18.91 22.04
N ASN A 633 -9.59 -18.12 21.29
CA ASN A 633 -9.41 -18.00 19.84
C ASN A 633 -8.09 -17.30 19.48
N GLY A 634 -7.70 -16.26 20.23
CA GLY A 634 -6.43 -15.57 20.02
C GLY A 634 -5.19 -16.45 20.15
N LEU A 635 -5.26 -17.54 20.93
CA LEU A 635 -4.16 -18.51 21.07
C LEU A 635 -4.06 -19.51 19.91
N LYS A 636 -5.11 -19.67 19.09
CA LYS A 636 -5.18 -20.65 17.98
C LYS A 636 -4.94 -20.03 16.60
N LEU A 637 -4.37 -18.85 16.59
CA LEU A 637 -4.44 -17.93 15.48
C LEU A 637 -3.28 -18.16 14.52
N GLU A 638 -3.60 -18.56 13.29
CA GLU A 638 -2.61 -18.74 12.22
C GLU A 638 -2.62 -17.53 11.28
N TYR A 639 -1.43 -17.00 10.99
CA TYR A 639 -1.24 -15.94 10.01
C TYR A 639 -1.28 -16.57 8.61
N ASP A 640 -2.30 -16.26 7.80
CA ASP A 640 -2.34 -16.73 6.42
C ASP A 640 -2.76 -15.60 5.46
N VAL A 641 -1.83 -15.17 4.61
CA VAL A 641 -2.07 -14.15 3.59
C VAL A 641 -1.86 -14.75 2.21
N ARG A 642 -2.95 -14.86 1.46
CA ARG A 642 -2.92 -15.38 0.08
C ARG A 642 -2.94 -14.23 -0.91
N LEU A 643 -1.97 -14.23 -1.83
CA LEU A 643 -1.88 -13.22 -2.90
C LEU A 643 -3.15 -13.16 -3.78
N SER A 644 -3.84 -14.30 -3.95
CA SER A 644 -5.09 -14.38 -4.70
C SER A 644 -6.19 -13.46 -4.14
N THR A 645 -6.19 -13.15 -2.84
CA THR A 645 -7.23 -12.31 -2.22
C THR A 645 -7.19 -10.85 -2.68
N PHE A 646 -6.06 -10.39 -3.24
CA PHE A 646 -5.91 -9.05 -3.84
C PHE A 646 -6.40 -8.98 -5.28
N LEU A 647 -6.98 -10.06 -5.82
CA LEU A 647 -7.50 -10.09 -7.17
C LEU A 647 -9.01 -10.26 -7.22
N PRO A 648 -9.66 -9.75 -8.28
CA PRO A 648 -11.07 -9.99 -8.51
C PRO A 648 -11.32 -11.46 -8.85
N LYS A 649 -12.33 -12.09 -8.21
CA LYS A 649 -12.67 -13.52 -8.38
C LYS A 649 -12.90 -13.97 -9.83
N ASN A 650 -13.38 -13.07 -10.67
CA ASN A 650 -13.77 -13.38 -12.04
C ASN A 650 -12.58 -13.42 -13.02
N THR A 651 -11.38 -13.12 -12.56
CA THR A 651 -10.17 -13.10 -13.39
C THR A 651 -9.54 -14.49 -13.55
N GLN A 652 -8.84 -14.71 -14.67
CA GLN A 652 -8.06 -15.93 -14.92
C GLN A 652 -6.92 -16.06 -13.90
N GLU A 653 -6.29 -14.94 -13.56
CA GLU A 653 -5.17 -14.84 -12.62
C GLU A 653 -5.59 -15.26 -11.21
N TYR A 654 -6.78 -14.85 -10.75
CA TYR A 654 -7.32 -15.32 -9.47
C TYR A 654 -7.46 -16.85 -9.44
N LYS A 655 -8.04 -17.44 -10.50
CA LYS A 655 -8.24 -18.89 -10.60
C LYS A 655 -6.92 -19.64 -10.68
N TYR A 656 -5.96 -19.10 -11.42
CA TYR A 656 -4.60 -19.63 -11.48
C TYR A 656 -3.96 -19.62 -10.09
N LEU A 657 -3.95 -18.48 -9.39
CA LEU A 657 -3.30 -18.37 -8.09
C LEU A 657 -3.99 -19.22 -7.01
N ASP A 658 -5.31 -19.38 -7.07
CA ASP A 658 -6.05 -20.29 -6.19
C ASP A 658 -5.68 -21.75 -6.46
N ALA A 659 -5.59 -22.17 -7.73
CA ALA A 659 -5.11 -23.50 -8.09
C ALA A 659 -3.64 -23.71 -7.68
N HIS A 660 -2.79 -22.71 -7.91
CA HIS A 660 -1.39 -22.72 -7.52
C HIS A 660 -1.26 -22.91 -6.01
N ASN A 661 -1.88 -22.06 -5.19
CA ASN A 661 -1.82 -22.16 -3.72
C ASN A 661 -2.36 -23.49 -3.16
N ARG A 662 -3.35 -24.11 -3.84
CA ARG A 662 -3.92 -25.40 -3.39
C ARG A 662 -3.04 -26.60 -3.72
N PHE A 663 -2.44 -26.61 -4.91
CA PHE A 663 -1.84 -27.81 -5.47
C PHE A 663 -0.32 -27.76 -5.59
N PHE A 664 0.24 -26.56 -5.74
CA PHE A 664 1.66 -26.30 -5.93
C PHE A 664 2.21 -25.56 -4.70
N GLY A 665 3.34 -26.03 -4.18
CA GLY A 665 4.04 -25.41 -3.05
C GLY A 665 5.52 -25.26 -3.38
N PHE A 666 5.78 -24.88 -4.64
CA PHE A 666 7.10 -24.79 -5.24
C PHE A 666 7.48 -23.33 -5.43
N TYR A 667 8.67 -22.95 -4.96
CA TYR A 667 9.19 -21.59 -5.10
C TYR A 667 10.67 -21.66 -5.46
N ASN A 668 11.15 -20.67 -6.22
CA ASN A 668 12.57 -20.47 -6.43
C ASN A 668 13.08 -19.32 -5.55
N PHE A 669 14.34 -19.41 -5.18
CA PHE A 669 15.12 -18.32 -4.60
C PHE A 669 16.56 -18.45 -5.05
N TYR A 670 17.34 -17.39 -4.88
CA TYR A 670 18.75 -17.38 -5.19
C TYR A 670 19.52 -16.97 -3.94
N LEU A 671 20.69 -17.57 -3.75
CA LEU A 671 21.67 -17.06 -2.80
C LEU A 671 22.66 -16.19 -3.56
N VAL A 672 22.80 -14.94 -3.14
CA VAL A 672 23.69 -13.97 -3.76
C VAL A 672 24.92 -13.81 -2.89
N THR A 673 26.07 -13.70 -3.55
CA THR A 673 27.33 -13.32 -2.91
C THR A 673 27.89 -12.06 -3.54
N THR A 674 28.37 -11.12 -2.71
CA THR A 674 28.84 -9.79 -3.18
C THR A 674 30.22 -9.44 -2.66
N GLU A 675 31.02 -8.77 -3.50
CA GLU A 675 32.30 -8.14 -3.09
C GLU A 675 33.27 -9.07 -2.32
N MET A 676 33.66 -10.19 -2.92
CA MET A 676 34.56 -11.16 -2.29
C MET A 676 35.69 -11.61 -3.21
N GLU A 677 36.80 -12.06 -2.62
CA GLU A 677 37.88 -12.74 -3.34
C GLU A 677 37.51 -14.20 -3.65
N TYR A 678 36.70 -14.40 -4.69
CA TYR A 678 36.26 -15.72 -5.16
C TYR A 678 37.39 -16.74 -5.35
N PRO A 679 38.58 -16.39 -5.90
CA PRO A 679 39.64 -17.37 -6.12
C PRO A 679 40.16 -18.02 -4.83
N LEU A 680 40.18 -17.29 -3.71
CA LEU A 680 40.69 -17.81 -2.42
C LEU A 680 39.59 -18.49 -1.60
N ASN A 681 38.35 -17.99 -1.68
CA ASN A 681 37.22 -18.45 -0.86
C ASN A 681 36.41 -19.58 -1.49
N GLN A 682 36.97 -20.34 -2.43
CA GLN A 682 36.27 -21.47 -3.09
C GLN A 682 35.74 -22.52 -2.10
N PRO A 683 36.51 -23.00 -1.09
CA PRO A 683 36.01 -24.00 -0.15
C PRO A 683 34.80 -23.50 0.65
N LEU A 684 34.83 -22.24 1.07
CA LEU A 684 33.74 -21.62 1.82
C LEU A 684 32.44 -21.56 1.00
N MET A 685 32.54 -21.40 -0.31
CA MET A 685 31.40 -21.43 -1.22
C MET A 685 30.79 -22.82 -1.37
N TYR A 686 31.62 -23.87 -1.44
CA TYR A 686 31.13 -25.26 -1.41
C TYR A 686 30.46 -25.60 -0.07
N ASP A 687 31.05 -25.16 1.04
CA ASP A 687 30.46 -25.34 2.38
C ASP A 687 29.13 -24.61 2.49
N TYR A 688 29.05 -23.37 1.99
CA TYR A 688 27.82 -22.58 1.97
C TYR A 688 26.72 -23.25 1.15
N HIS A 689 27.01 -23.67 -0.08
CA HIS A 689 26.08 -24.42 -0.92
C HIS A 689 25.60 -25.70 -0.21
N SER A 690 26.52 -26.51 0.33
CA SER A 690 26.17 -27.78 1.00
C SER A 690 25.35 -27.60 2.28
N SER A 691 25.51 -26.49 2.99
CA SER A 691 24.80 -26.22 4.26
C SER A 691 23.28 -26.18 4.10
N LEU A 692 22.78 -25.76 2.93
CA LEU A 692 21.35 -25.75 2.63
C LEU A 692 20.71 -27.15 2.56
N THR A 693 21.51 -28.21 2.48
CA THR A 693 21.00 -29.59 2.57
C THR A 693 20.31 -29.84 3.92
N GLN A 694 20.65 -29.07 4.96
CA GLN A 694 20.02 -29.16 6.28
C GLN A 694 18.57 -28.68 6.28
N VAL A 695 18.20 -27.77 5.37
CA VAL A 695 16.84 -27.22 5.28
C VAL A 695 15.90 -28.26 4.67
N PRO A 696 14.85 -28.71 5.37
CA PRO A 696 13.99 -29.82 4.91
C PRO A 696 13.24 -29.53 3.61
N HIS A 697 12.90 -28.26 3.40
CA HIS A 697 12.06 -27.79 2.29
C HIS A 697 12.85 -27.46 1.02
N VAL A 698 14.18 -27.48 1.05
CA VAL A 698 15.00 -27.32 -0.17
C VAL A 698 14.91 -28.59 -1.01
N LEU A 699 14.74 -28.43 -2.32
CA LEU A 699 14.71 -29.53 -3.26
C LEU A 699 16.08 -30.21 -3.31
N LYS A 700 16.07 -31.52 -3.07
CA LYS A 700 17.25 -32.38 -3.09
C LYS A 700 17.14 -33.32 -4.28
N ASP A 701 18.28 -33.67 -4.84
CA ASP A 701 18.41 -34.68 -5.87
C ASP A 701 18.10 -36.09 -5.28
N SER A 702 17.92 -37.07 -6.15
CA SER A 702 17.66 -38.48 -5.86
C SER A 702 18.66 -39.11 -4.88
N ASN A 703 19.90 -38.63 -4.85
CA ASN A 703 20.96 -39.04 -3.93
C ASN A 703 20.86 -38.42 -2.51
N GLY A 704 19.88 -37.54 -2.28
CA GLY A 704 19.69 -36.82 -1.01
C GLY A 704 20.57 -35.58 -0.82
N GLY A 705 21.46 -35.29 -1.76
CA GLY A 705 22.26 -34.07 -1.82
C GLY A 705 21.62 -32.97 -2.68
N LEU A 706 22.30 -31.84 -2.80
CA LEU A 706 21.90 -30.75 -3.70
C LEU A 706 22.44 -30.99 -5.10
N ASN A 707 21.71 -30.53 -6.12
CA ASN A 707 22.13 -30.65 -7.50
C ASN A 707 23.37 -29.79 -7.78
N MET A 708 24.49 -30.43 -8.10
CA MET A 708 25.75 -29.72 -8.40
C MET A 708 25.75 -29.08 -9.79
N ASN A 709 24.85 -29.48 -10.69
CA ASN A 709 24.73 -28.88 -12.04
C ASN A 709 24.15 -27.46 -11.98
N ASP A 710 23.49 -27.10 -10.88
CA ASP A 710 22.93 -25.76 -10.65
C ASP A 710 23.98 -24.81 -10.04
N PHE A 711 25.11 -25.35 -9.55
CA PHE A 711 26.17 -24.55 -8.95
C PHE A 711 27.28 -24.20 -9.96
N TRP A 712 27.38 -22.92 -10.29
CA TRP A 712 28.30 -22.42 -11.32
C TRP A 712 29.77 -22.76 -11.08
N LEU A 713 30.24 -22.76 -9.82
CA LEU A 713 31.64 -23.06 -9.51
C LEU A 713 31.95 -24.54 -9.69
N ALA A 714 30.99 -25.44 -9.40
CA ALA A 714 31.12 -26.86 -9.69
C ALA A 714 31.19 -27.10 -11.20
N ASN A 715 30.25 -26.52 -11.95
CA ASN A 715 30.23 -26.56 -13.41
C ASN A 715 31.53 -26.04 -14.04
N PHE A 716 32.02 -24.90 -13.55
CA PHE A 716 33.26 -24.30 -14.01
C PHE A 716 34.49 -25.18 -13.69
N ARG A 717 34.55 -25.77 -12.49
CA ARG A 717 35.61 -26.70 -12.11
C ARG A 717 35.59 -27.94 -13.00
N ASP A 718 34.42 -28.53 -13.22
CA ASP A 718 34.28 -29.77 -13.98
C ASP A 718 34.69 -29.55 -15.45
N PHE A 719 34.36 -28.40 -16.03
CA PHE A 719 34.88 -27.98 -17.35
C PHE A 719 36.43 -27.94 -17.38
N LEU A 720 37.08 -27.40 -16.35
CA LEU A 720 38.55 -27.35 -16.28
C LEU A 720 39.17 -28.73 -16.04
N VAL A 721 38.50 -29.61 -15.28
CA VAL A 721 38.93 -31.00 -15.10
C VAL A 721 38.89 -31.75 -16.44
N ASP A 722 37.83 -31.58 -17.21
CA ASP A 722 37.71 -32.18 -18.55
C ASP A 722 38.82 -31.70 -19.49
N LEU A 723 39.11 -30.39 -19.50
CA LEU A 723 40.23 -29.84 -20.27
C LEU A 723 41.59 -30.40 -19.82
N GLN A 724 41.79 -30.56 -18.51
CA GLN A 724 43.02 -31.12 -17.96
C GLN A 724 43.20 -32.59 -18.34
N GLN A 725 42.13 -33.39 -18.34
CA GLN A 725 42.17 -34.79 -18.76
C GLN A 725 42.51 -34.92 -20.25
N GLU A 726 41.87 -34.12 -21.10
CA GLU A 726 42.17 -34.10 -22.54
C GLU A 726 43.62 -33.68 -22.82
N PHE A 727 44.12 -32.70 -22.08
CA PHE A 727 45.52 -32.30 -22.15
C PHE A 727 46.46 -33.44 -21.77
N ASP A 728 46.18 -34.16 -20.67
CA ASP A 728 47.00 -35.26 -20.18
C ASP A 728 47.04 -36.43 -21.16
N ILE A 729 45.91 -36.76 -21.78
CA ILE A 729 45.82 -37.78 -22.83
C ILE A 729 46.67 -37.37 -24.03
N ASN A 730 46.54 -36.14 -24.51
CA ASN A 730 47.31 -35.64 -25.65
C ASN A 730 48.81 -35.53 -25.33
N ARG A 731 49.17 -35.20 -24.08
CA ARG A 731 50.53 -35.24 -23.57
C ARG A 731 51.10 -36.66 -23.57
N SER A 732 50.34 -37.65 -23.10
CA SER A 732 50.77 -39.06 -23.11
C SER A 732 51.00 -39.61 -24.52
N LYS A 733 50.26 -39.09 -25.51
CA LYS A 733 50.39 -39.40 -26.93
C LYS A 733 51.48 -38.58 -27.65
N ASN A 734 52.22 -37.73 -26.95
CA ASN A 734 53.22 -36.81 -27.50
C ASN A 734 52.66 -35.82 -28.55
N CYS A 735 51.35 -35.50 -28.51
CA CYS A 735 50.73 -34.50 -29.38
C CYS A 735 50.98 -33.06 -28.92
N VAL A 736 51.52 -32.87 -27.71
CA VAL A 736 51.82 -31.56 -27.11
C VAL A 736 53.20 -31.61 -26.44
N SER A 737 54.02 -30.58 -26.64
CA SER A 737 55.34 -30.40 -26.02
C SER A 737 55.34 -29.19 -25.08
N ASN A 738 56.44 -28.90 -24.37
CA ASN A 738 56.55 -27.69 -23.53
C ASN A 738 56.46 -26.37 -24.30
N GLU A 739 56.77 -26.37 -25.60
CA GLU A 739 56.91 -25.13 -26.36
C GLU A 739 55.83 -24.93 -27.43
N LYS A 740 55.30 -26.03 -27.95
CA LYS A 740 54.35 -26.08 -29.08
C LYS A 740 53.41 -27.28 -29.00
N TRP A 741 52.24 -27.15 -29.60
CA TRP A 741 51.36 -28.26 -29.94
C TRP A 741 51.62 -28.71 -31.38
N PHE A 742 51.33 -29.98 -31.65
CA PHE A 742 51.42 -30.55 -33.00
C PHE A 742 50.04 -30.55 -33.68
N PRO A 743 49.96 -30.67 -35.02
CA PRO A 743 48.68 -30.68 -35.75
C PRO A 743 47.72 -31.80 -35.32
N ASN A 744 48.27 -32.88 -34.76
CA ASN A 744 47.50 -34.02 -34.25
C ASN A 744 46.86 -33.78 -32.87
N ALA A 745 47.03 -32.60 -32.27
CA ALA A 745 46.43 -32.23 -30.99
C ALA A 745 44.95 -31.85 -31.14
N THR A 746 44.13 -32.22 -30.16
CA THR A 746 42.70 -31.83 -30.11
C THR A 746 42.55 -30.34 -29.75
N GLU A 747 41.43 -29.71 -30.16
CA GLU A 747 41.16 -28.28 -29.86
C GLU A 747 41.15 -28.00 -28.36
N LYS A 748 40.54 -28.90 -27.60
CA LYS A 748 40.53 -28.85 -26.14
C LYS A 748 41.93 -28.94 -25.53
N ALA A 749 42.80 -29.79 -26.05
CA ALA A 749 44.17 -29.90 -25.57
C ALA A 749 44.97 -28.63 -25.89
N VAL A 750 44.74 -28.00 -27.06
CA VAL A 750 45.33 -26.71 -27.41
C VAL A 750 44.80 -25.61 -26.49
N LEU A 751 43.50 -25.58 -26.21
CA LEU A 751 42.90 -24.62 -25.28
C LEU A 751 43.45 -24.81 -23.86
N ALA A 752 43.54 -26.04 -23.38
CA ALA A 752 44.14 -26.36 -22.09
C ALA A 752 45.63 -25.97 -22.04
N PHE A 753 46.38 -26.16 -23.14
CA PHE A 753 47.76 -25.67 -23.27
C PHE A 753 47.84 -24.15 -23.13
N LYS A 754 46.95 -23.40 -23.81
CA LYS A 754 46.85 -21.93 -23.70
C LYS A 754 46.53 -21.51 -22.26
N LEU A 755 45.61 -22.20 -21.58
CA LEU A 755 45.24 -21.91 -20.18
C LEU A 755 46.39 -22.19 -19.20
N LEU A 756 47.10 -23.32 -19.36
CA LEU A 756 48.23 -23.69 -18.51
C LEU A 756 49.42 -22.74 -18.66
N ALA A 757 49.55 -22.07 -19.80
CA ALA A 757 50.57 -21.04 -20.01
C ALA A 757 50.25 -19.71 -19.31
N GLN A 758 49.02 -19.48 -18.84
CA GLN A 758 48.63 -18.21 -18.20
C GLN A 758 49.18 -18.10 -16.78
N THR A 759 49.81 -16.96 -16.49
CA THR A 759 50.31 -16.62 -15.15
C THR A 759 49.26 -15.96 -14.26
N GLY A 760 48.28 -15.28 -14.86
CA GLY A 760 47.28 -14.46 -14.17
C GLY A 760 47.69 -13.01 -13.85
N ILE A 761 48.93 -12.65 -14.19
CA ILE A 761 49.51 -11.29 -14.01
C ILE A 761 49.38 -10.53 -15.33
N VAL A 762 48.89 -9.29 -15.27
CA VAL A 762 48.64 -8.47 -16.49
C VAL A 762 49.94 -8.09 -17.21
N GLU A 763 51.00 -7.79 -16.46
CA GLU A 763 52.32 -7.39 -17.01
C GLU A 763 53.04 -8.56 -17.71
N PHE A 764 52.95 -9.76 -17.15
CA PHE A 764 53.62 -10.96 -17.67
C PHE A 764 52.60 -12.08 -17.89
N PRO A 765 51.71 -11.97 -18.89
CA PRO A 765 50.52 -12.82 -19.00
C PRO A 765 50.82 -14.30 -19.29
N VAL A 766 51.95 -14.60 -19.91
CA VAL A 766 52.27 -15.95 -20.44
C VAL A 766 53.66 -16.42 -19.99
N ASP A 767 53.74 -17.64 -19.46
CA ASP A 767 54.98 -18.34 -19.16
C ASP A 767 54.87 -19.82 -19.58
N LYS A 768 55.59 -20.18 -20.66
CA LYS A 768 55.58 -21.55 -21.20
C LYS A 768 56.23 -22.59 -20.26
N SER A 769 57.13 -22.15 -19.38
CA SER A 769 57.84 -23.07 -18.48
C SER A 769 56.93 -23.71 -17.42
N GLN A 770 55.74 -23.14 -17.21
CA GLN A 770 54.76 -23.59 -16.22
C GLN A 770 53.84 -24.69 -16.76
N ILE A 771 53.75 -24.89 -18.08
CA ILE A 771 52.72 -25.71 -18.72
C ILE A 771 52.70 -27.15 -18.18
N PHE A 772 53.86 -27.78 -17.99
CA PHE A 772 53.94 -29.15 -17.44
C PHE A 772 54.05 -29.21 -15.91
N LYS A 773 54.29 -28.08 -15.25
CA LYS A 773 54.41 -27.97 -13.78
C LYS A 773 53.10 -27.60 -13.11
N LYS A 774 52.24 -26.89 -13.83
CA LYS A 774 50.96 -26.36 -13.37
C LYS A 774 49.83 -27.32 -13.73
N ARG A 775 48.78 -27.30 -12.93
CA ARG A 775 47.50 -27.98 -13.16
C ARG A 775 46.41 -26.94 -13.10
N LEU A 776 45.35 -27.11 -13.89
CA LEU A 776 44.19 -26.21 -13.87
C LEU A 776 43.39 -26.34 -12.56
N VAL A 777 43.26 -27.56 -12.05
CA VAL A 777 42.56 -27.89 -10.80
C VAL A 777 43.46 -28.76 -9.94
N ASN A 778 43.65 -28.38 -8.67
CA ASN A 778 44.42 -29.12 -7.67
C ASN A 778 43.54 -29.43 -6.46
N ASN A 779 43.44 -30.70 -6.05
CA ASN A 779 42.64 -31.16 -4.90
C ASN A 779 41.18 -30.64 -4.92
N GLY A 780 40.58 -30.51 -6.11
CA GLY A 780 39.21 -30.01 -6.28
C GLY A 780 39.06 -28.48 -6.23
N ILE A 781 40.15 -27.72 -6.13
CA ILE A 781 40.18 -26.25 -6.12
C ILE A 781 40.80 -25.77 -7.44
N ILE A 782 40.20 -24.76 -8.06
CA ILE A 782 40.70 -24.12 -9.28
C ILE A 782 41.91 -23.26 -8.92
N ASP A 783 42.98 -23.27 -9.73
CA ASP A 783 44.17 -22.45 -9.44
C ASP A 783 43.80 -20.95 -9.26
N PRO A 784 44.04 -20.38 -8.08
CA PRO A 784 43.58 -19.02 -7.77
C PRO A 784 44.30 -17.94 -8.59
N LYS A 785 45.52 -18.21 -9.07
CA LYS A 785 46.35 -17.21 -9.77
C LYS A 785 45.73 -16.79 -11.11
N ALA A 786 45.27 -17.77 -11.89
CA ALA A 786 44.73 -17.55 -13.23
C ALA A 786 43.19 -17.72 -13.32
N PHE A 787 42.49 -17.77 -12.18
CA PHE A 787 41.04 -17.99 -12.09
C PHE A 787 40.21 -17.13 -13.09
N TYR A 788 40.46 -15.82 -13.16
CA TYR A 788 39.71 -14.92 -14.05
C TYR A 788 40.10 -15.01 -15.53
N ASN A 789 41.26 -15.59 -15.86
CA ASN A 789 41.60 -15.96 -17.23
C ASN A 789 40.86 -17.24 -17.65
N TYR A 790 40.67 -18.17 -16.70
CA TYR A 790 39.91 -19.39 -16.93
C TYR A 790 38.42 -19.08 -17.09
N LEU A 791 37.92 -18.10 -16.33
CA LEU A 791 36.53 -17.67 -16.39
C LEU A 791 36.13 -17.06 -17.74
N SER A 792 37.02 -16.28 -18.38
CA SER A 792 36.78 -15.75 -19.74
C SER A 792 36.61 -16.85 -20.79
N VAL A 793 37.25 -18.00 -20.58
CA VAL A 793 37.13 -19.13 -21.50
C VAL A 793 35.83 -19.91 -21.25
N TRP A 794 35.48 -20.16 -20.00
CA TRP A 794 34.30 -20.98 -19.68
C TRP A 794 32.99 -20.41 -20.24
N ASN A 795 32.76 -19.09 -20.10
CA ASN A 795 31.52 -18.42 -20.53
C ASN A 795 31.11 -18.74 -21.99
N CYS A 796 32.08 -18.76 -22.91
CA CYS A 796 31.79 -18.93 -24.34
C CYS A 796 32.03 -20.35 -24.89
N ASN A 797 32.90 -21.13 -24.24
CA ASN A 797 33.28 -22.47 -24.72
C ASN A 797 32.42 -23.59 -24.08
N ASP A 798 31.68 -23.28 -23.02
CA ASP A 798 30.67 -24.17 -22.42
C ASP A 798 29.39 -23.40 -22.09
N ILE A 799 28.77 -22.84 -23.13
CA ILE A 799 27.64 -21.92 -22.99
C ILE A 799 26.43 -22.57 -22.31
N TRP A 800 26.18 -23.87 -22.50
CA TRP A 800 25.08 -24.56 -21.82
C TRP A 800 25.32 -24.70 -20.33
N SER A 801 26.54 -25.07 -19.92
CA SER A 801 26.90 -25.13 -18.52
C SER A 801 26.81 -23.76 -17.84
N TYR A 802 27.26 -22.71 -18.55
CA TYR A 802 27.15 -21.33 -18.11
C TYR A 802 25.69 -20.87 -17.97
N THR A 803 24.89 -21.00 -19.03
CA THR A 803 23.48 -20.57 -19.04
C THR A 803 22.64 -21.39 -18.05
N SER A 804 22.85 -22.71 -17.96
CA SER A 804 22.12 -23.59 -17.04
C SER A 804 22.37 -23.25 -15.57
N SER A 805 23.58 -22.80 -15.23
CA SER A 805 23.93 -22.44 -13.84
C SER A 805 23.18 -21.20 -13.33
N GLN A 806 22.57 -20.41 -14.22
CA GLN A 806 21.84 -19.17 -13.90
C GLN A 806 22.62 -18.23 -12.96
N ALA A 807 23.96 -18.25 -13.05
CA ALA A 807 24.85 -17.64 -12.08
C ALA A 807 24.90 -16.11 -12.13
N ASN A 808 24.42 -15.54 -13.23
CA ASN A 808 24.45 -14.11 -13.55
C ASN A 808 25.74 -13.42 -13.08
N LEU A 809 26.86 -13.83 -13.67
CA LEU A 809 28.18 -13.32 -13.30
C LEU A 809 28.32 -11.86 -13.74
N THR A 810 28.46 -10.96 -12.77
CA THR A 810 28.57 -9.52 -13.04
C THR A 810 29.88 -8.96 -12.47
N PRO A 811 30.66 -8.22 -13.26
CA PRO A 811 30.47 -7.93 -14.69
C PRO A 811 30.56 -9.18 -15.59
N LYS A 812 29.90 -9.14 -16.75
CA LYS A 812 29.91 -10.25 -17.72
C LYS A 812 31.37 -10.61 -18.07
N PRO A 813 31.80 -11.88 -17.94
CA PRO A 813 33.17 -12.28 -18.28
C PRO A 813 33.50 -12.00 -19.74
N PHE A 814 34.77 -11.66 -20.02
CA PHE A 814 35.21 -11.43 -21.41
C PHE A 814 35.07 -12.72 -22.24
N GLN A 815 34.65 -12.56 -23.48
CA GLN A 815 34.50 -13.68 -24.41
C GLN A 815 35.84 -14.01 -25.07
N TYR A 816 36.22 -15.30 -25.06
CA TYR A 816 37.42 -15.80 -25.75
C TYR A 816 37.13 -17.13 -26.44
N TYR A 817 37.33 -17.20 -27.75
CA TYR A 817 37.24 -18.43 -28.54
C TYR A 817 38.65 -18.89 -28.92
N SER A 818 38.94 -20.17 -28.73
CA SER A 818 40.25 -20.72 -29.08
C SER A 818 40.20 -21.43 -30.42
N SER A 819 41.03 -21.01 -31.36
CA SER A 819 41.29 -21.77 -32.60
C SER A 819 42.65 -22.48 -32.55
N LYS A 820 42.75 -23.64 -33.23
CA LYS A 820 44.00 -24.39 -33.42
C LYS A 820 45.04 -23.62 -34.27
N THR A 821 44.57 -22.77 -35.18
CA THR A 821 45.40 -21.99 -36.12
C THR A 821 45.99 -20.75 -35.47
N GLU A 822 45.42 -20.31 -34.35
CA GLU A 822 45.86 -19.15 -33.59
C GLU A 822 46.95 -19.55 -32.58
N PHE A 823 48.17 -19.08 -32.83
CA PHE A 823 49.32 -19.32 -31.95
C PHE A 823 49.48 -18.31 -30.81
N ASP A 824 48.64 -17.27 -30.75
CA ASP A 824 48.66 -16.35 -29.62
C ASP A 824 48.21 -17.08 -28.35
N LEU A 825 49.01 -16.92 -27.30
CA LEU A 825 48.76 -17.51 -26.00
C LEU A 825 48.06 -16.52 -25.08
N LYS A 826 47.97 -15.22 -25.41
CA LYS A 826 47.44 -14.22 -24.49
C LYS A 826 45.94 -14.34 -24.33
N ILE A 827 45.48 -14.60 -23.11
CA ILE A 827 44.05 -14.59 -22.76
C ILE A 827 43.77 -13.41 -21.87
N ARG A 828 42.82 -12.56 -22.27
CA ARG A 828 42.44 -11.37 -21.51
C ARG A 828 41.86 -11.78 -20.16
N LYS A 829 42.41 -11.25 -19.08
CA LYS A 829 41.90 -11.48 -17.72
C LYS A 829 40.55 -10.78 -17.53
N SER A 830 39.52 -11.52 -17.12
CA SER A 830 38.22 -10.93 -16.77
C SER A 830 38.30 -10.06 -15.51
N LEU A 831 37.38 -9.10 -15.40
CA LEU A 831 37.27 -8.28 -14.21
C LEU A 831 36.83 -9.13 -13.00
N PRO A 832 37.24 -8.76 -11.77
CA PRO A 832 36.75 -9.41 -10.56
C PRO A 832 35.22 -9.35 -10.47
N LEU A 833 34.62 -10.45 -10.03
CA LEU A 833 33.17 -10.57 -9.89
C LEU A 833 32.70 -9.74 -8.69
N VAL A 834 31.71 -8.89 -8.92
CA VAL A 834 31.07 -8.05 -7.90
C VAL A 834 29.82 -8.74 -7.37
N TYR A 835 29.08 -9.41 -8.24
CA TYR A 835 27.86 -10.13 -7.90
C TYR A 835 27.79 -11.47 -8.64
N THR A 836 27.40 -12.50 -7.89
CA THR A 836 27.07 -13.83 -8.43
C THR A 836 25.89 -14.39 -7.66
N GLN A 837 25.09 -15.22 -8.29
CA GLN A 837 23.95 -15.87 -7.67
C GLN A 837 23.97 -17.39 -7.87
N MET A 838 23.27 -18.12 -7.01
CA MET A 838 23.08 -19.56 -7.10
C MET A 838 21.59 -19.89 -6.95
N PRO A 839 20.98 -20.58 -7.91
CA PRO A 839 19.55 -20.93 -7.86
C PRO A 839 19.28 -22.08 -6.89
N PHE A 840 18.18 -21.97 -6.14
CA PHE A 840 17.65 -23.02 -5.30
C PHE A 840 16.13 -23.08 -5.43
N TYR A 841 15.60 -24.27 -5.18
CA TYR A 841 14.17 -24.55 -5.26
C TYR A 841 13.65 -25.05 -3.92
N LEU A 842 12.48 -24.58 -3.52
CA LEU A 842 11.76 -24.96 -2.31
C LEU A 842 10.53 -25.80 -2.68
N LYS A 843 10.17 -26.75 -1.82
CA LYS A 843 9.02 -27.64 -2.00
C LYS A 843 8.17 -27.81 -0.76
N ASN A 844 6.92 -28.22 -0.98
CA ASN A 844 5.92 -28.51 0.06
C ASN A 844 5.59 -27.31 0.97
N LEU A 845 5.74 -26.09 0.47
CA LEU A 845 5.40 -24.86 1.17
C LEU A 845 3.99 -24.41 0.77
N ARG A 846 2.97 -24.82 1.54
CA ARG A 846 1.56 -24.45 1.27
C ARG A 846 0.96 -23.46 2.27
N SER A 847 1.52 -23.39 3.48
CA SER A 847 1.05 -22.50 4.55
C SER A 847 2.07 -21.41 4.78
N THR A 848 1.58 -20.19 4.98
CA THR A 848 2.38 -19.00 5.29
C THR A 848 3.30 -19.24 6.49
N GLY A 849 2.84 -19.92 7.55
CA GLY A 849 3.66 -20.20 8.73
C GLY A 849 4.91 -21.02 8.42
N LYS A 850 4.77 -22.10 7.62
CA LYS A 850 5.90 -22.94 7.18
C LYS A 850 6.86 -22.20 6.26
N ILE A 851 6.33 -21.32 5.41
CA ILE A 851 7.15 -20.44 4.56
C ILE A 851 8.03 -19.58 5.46
N VAL A 852 7.44 -18.85 6.41
CA VAL A 852 8.19 -17.94 7.30
C VAL A 852 9.25 -18.68 8.11
N GLU A 853 8.93 -19.87 8.64
CA GLU A 853 9.89 -20.72 9.35
C GLU A 853 11.08 -21.12 8.47
N THR A 854 10.80 -21.59 7.24
CA THR A 854 11.85 -21.97 6.28
C THR A 854 12.72 -20.78 5.87
N LEU A 855 12.12 -19.61 5.63
CA LEU A 855 12.87 -18.40 5.28
C LEU A 855 13.76 -17.93 6.43
N LYS A 856 13.31 -18.11 7.67
CA LYS A 856 14.10 -17.81 8.87
C LYS A 856 15.33 -18.73 8.95
N GLU A 857 15.18 -20.03 8.74
CA GLU A 857 16.30 -20.97 8.71
C GLU A 857 17.34 -20.60 7.64
N ILE A 858 16.90 -20.26 6.43
CA ILE A 858 17.81 -19.85 5.34
C ILE A 858 18.54 -18.56 5.71
N ARG A 859 17.86 -17.60 6.34
CA ARG A 859 18.46 -16.34 6.78
C ARG A 859 19.47 -16.55 7.91
N ASP A 860 19.16 -17.41 8.86
CA ASP A 860 20.09 -17.76 9.96
C ASP A 860 21.37 -18.42 9.41
N ILE A 861 21.26 -19.26 8.38
CA ILE A 861 22.42 -19.81 7.65
C ILE A 861 23.21 -18.68 6.96
N SER A 862 22.52 -17.82 6.21
CA SER A 862 23.13 -16.65 5.53
C SER A 862 23.93 -15.78 6.49
N ASP A 863 23.33 -15.43 7.64
CA ASP A 863 23.94 -14.59 8.67
C ASP A 863 25.14 -15.27 9.37
N SER A 864 25.06 -16.58 9.58
CA SER A 864 26.20 -17.38 10.06
C SER A 864 27.39 -17.31 9.11
N PHE A 865 27.19 -17.42 7.80
CA PHE A 865 28.28 -17.30 6.81
C PHE A 865 28.75 -15.84 6.61
N ASN A 866 27.86 -14.85 6.75
CA ASN A 866 28.24 -13.43 6.81
C ASN A 866 29.24 -13.17 7.93
N SER A 867 29.00 -13.73 9.12
CA SER A 867 29.92 -13.61 10.26
C SER A 867 31.29 -14.25 10.03
N ARG A 868 31.39 -15.21 9.10
CA ARG A 868 32.64 -15.88 8.70
C ARG A 868 33.41 -15.15 7.59
N GLY A 869 32.91 -13.99 7.14
CA GLY A 869 33.54 -13.19 6.09
C GLY A 869 33.01 -13.45 4.67
N LEU A 870 31.98 -14.30 4.51
CA LEU A 870 31.30 -14.48 3.23
C LEU A 870 30.13 -13.49 3.13
N LYS A 871 30.31 -12.34 2.48
CA LYS A 871 29.19 -11.40 2.23
C LYS A 871 28.15 -12.04 1.31
N ASN A 872 26.99 -12.36 1.87
CA ASN A 872 25.93 -13.09 1.20
C ASN A 872 24.53 -12.66 1.70
N TYR A 873 23.53 -12.82 0.85
CA TYR A 873 22.12 -12.65 1.22
C TYR A 873 21.20 -13.46 0.29
N PRO A 874 20.06 -13.96 0.80
CA PRO A 874 19.07 -14.60 -0.03
C PRO A 874 18.21 -13.56 -0.78
N ILE A 875 17.94 -13.80 -2.04
CA ILE A 875 17.01 -13.05 -2.87
C ILE A 875 15.97 -13.97 -3.49
N GLY A 876 14.77 -13.48 -3.75
CA GLY A 876 13.74 -14.22 -4.46
C GLY A 876 12.38 -13.60 -4.24
N LEU A 877 11.41 -13.92 -5.10
CA LEU A 877 10.05 -13.44 -4.93
C LEU A 877 9.50 -13.84 -3.56
N ILE A 878 9.76 -15.08 -3.12
CA ILE A 878 9.32 -15.56 -1.80
C ILE A 878 9.90 -14.71 -0.66
N PHE A 879 11.17 -14.31 -0.72
CA PHE A 879 11.75 -13.41 0.28
C PHE A 879 11.13 -12.02 0.19
N SER A 880 11.00 -11.45 -1.01
CA SER A 880 10.39 -10.13 -1.22
C SER A 880 8.96 -10.04 -0.64
N PHE A 881 8.13 -11.08 -0.84
CA PHE A 881 6.75 -11.10 -0.36
C PHE A 881 6.61 -11.43 1.13
N PHE A 882 7.47 -12.31 1.68
CA PHE A 882 7.28 -12.85 3.02
C PHE A 882 8.25 -12.32 4.09
N ASN A 883 9.33 -11.61 3.72
CA ASN A 883 10.32 -11.08 4.65
C ASN A 883 9.70 -10.15 5.72
N GLN A 884 8.65 -9.41 5.36
CA GLN A 884 7.94 -8.54 6.30
C GLN A 884 7.22 -9.30 7.44
N PHE A 885 6.87 -10.58 7.25
CA PHE A 885 6.23 -11.38 8.30
C PHE A 885 7.21 -11.83 9.38
N LEU A 886 8.52 -11.85 9.11
CA LEU A 886 9.55 -12.24 10.09
C LEU A 886 9.60 -11.28 11.29
N LEU A 887 9.24 -10.01 11.08
CA LEU A 887 9.25 -8.94 12.11
C LEU A 887 7.85 -8.57 12.61
N LEU A 888 6.80 -9.11 11.99
CA LEU A 888 5.43 -8.65 12.16
C LEU A 888 4.94 -8.78 13.60
N ASP A 889 5.21 -9.90 14.29
CA ASP A 889 4.72 -10.13 15.66
C ASP A 889 5.25 -9.08 16.63
N ARG A 890 6.54 -8.77 16.53
CA ARG A 890 7.21 -7.75 17.35
C ARG A 890 6.66 -6.36 17.04
N LEU A 891 6.48 -6.04 15.76
CA LEU A 891 5.98 -4.75 15.32
C LEU A 891 4.50 -4.55 15.71
N LEU A 892 3.67 -5.59 15.64
CA LEU A 892 2.26 -5.53 16.03
C LEU A 892 2.11 -5.33 17.55
N ALA A 893 2.90 -6.05 18.36
CA ALA A 893 2.93 -5.87 19.81
C ALA A 893 3.38 -4.44 20.18
N LEU A 894 4.44 -3.95 19.51
CA LEU A 894 4.92 -2.57 19.67
C LEU A 894 3.84 -1.55 19.28
N GLN A 895 3.15 -1.75 18.16
CA GLN A 895 2.06 -0.88 17.70
C GLN A 895 0.91 -0.83 18.71
N LEU A 896 0.49 -1.98 19.25
CA LEU A 896 -0.56 -2.05 20.27
C LEU A 896 -0.14 -1.30 21.55
N ALA A 897 1.09 -1.52 22.01
CA ALA A 897 1.62 -0.82 23.19
C ALA A 897 1.66 0.70 22.98
N LEU A 898 2.19 1.15 21.83
CA LEU A 898 2.28 2.58 21.50
C LEU A 898 0.91 3.24 21.37
N THR A 899 -0.08 2.57 20.76
CA THR A 899 -1.44 3.13 20.62
C THR A 899 -2.13 3.27 21.98
N LEU A 900 -1.99 2.28 22.87
CA LEU A 900 -2.50 2.37 24.24
C LEU A 900 -1.83 3.51 25.01
N VAL A 901 -0.49 3.63 24.96
CA VAL A 901 0.25 4.73 25.60
C VAL A 901 -0.17 6.09 25.06
N ALA A 902 -0.28 6.24 23.73
CA ALA A 902 -0.69 7.50 23.11
C ALA A 902 -2.11 7.90 23.55
N SER A 903 -3.05 6.95 23.56
CA SER A 903 -4.40 7.21 24.04
C SER A 903 -4.45 7.55 25.53
N PHE A 904 -3.57 6.95 26.34
CA PHE A 904 -3.37 7.29 27.75
C PHE A 904 -2.93 8.72 27.94
N VAL A 905 -1.90 9.14 27.22
CA VAL A 905 -1.39 10.51 27.29
C VAL A 905 -2.45 11.52 26.87
N ILE A 906 -3.13 11.29 25.74
CA ILE A 906 -4.16 12.22 25.22
C ILE A 906 -5.36 12.30 26.19
N ALA A 907 -5.80 11.17 26.74
CA ALA A 907 -6.88 11.15 27.71
C ALA A 907 -6.52 11.88 29.01
N CYS A 908 -5.26 11.76 29.47
CA CYS A 908 -4.77 12.44 30.68
C CYS A 908 -4.81 13.98 30.58
N VAL A 909 -4.75 14.54 29.37
CA VAL A 909 -4.88 16.00 29.16
C VAL A 909 -6.30 16.47 29.47
N MET A 910 -7.32 15.66 29.17
CA MET A 910 -8.74 16.03 29.31
C MET A 910 -9.40 15.49 30.59
N VAL A 911 -8.82 14.46 31.20
CA VAL A 911 -9.35 13.72 32.34
C VAL A 911 -8.20 13.33 33.28
N GLN A 912 -8.42 13.37 34.60
CA GLN A 912 -7.41 12.95 35.57
C GLN A 912 -7.07 11.46 35.44
N TRP A 913 -5.77 11.13 35.42
CA TRP A 913 -5.23 9.77 35.28
C TRP A 913 -5.87 8.70 36.19
N THR A 914 -6.10 9.01 37.47
CA THR A 914 -6.73 8.10 38.45
C THR A 914 -8.17 7.71 38.07
N LYS A 915 -8.85 8.52 37.25
CA LYS A 915 -10.24 8.31 36.84
C LYS A 915 -10.36 7.52 35.54
N LEU A 916 -9.25 7.20 34.87
CA LEU A 916 -9.26 6.55 33.56
C LEU A 916 -9.15 5.02 33.58
N TRP A 917 -8.95 4.39 34.73
CA TRP A 917 -8.77 2.93 34.81
C TRP A 917 -9.90 2.14 34.14
N CYS A 918 -11.17 2.49 34.41
CA CYS A 918 -12.33 1.85 33.78
C CYS A 918 -12.34 2.01 32.26
N THR A 919 -11.93 3.19 31.77
CA THR A 919 -11.82 3.49 30.35
C THR A 919 -10.76 2.60 29.69
N PHE A 920 -9.55 2.55 30.25
CA PHE A 920 -8.46 1.73 29.71
C PHE A 920 -8.78 0.24 29.74
N PHE A 921 -9.35 -0.24 30.84
CA PHE A 921 -9.77 -1.63 30.95
C PHE A 921 -10.80 -1.98 29.88
N SER A 922 -11.85 -1.17 29.70
CA SER A 922 -12.87 -1.42 28.69
C SER A 922 -12.34 -1.33 27.26
N THR A 923 -11.46 -0.36 26.95
CA THR A 923 -10.83 -0.26 25.62
C THR A 923 -9.93 -1.46 25.34
N PHE A 924 -9.15 -1.92 26.32
CA PHE A 924 -8.29 -3.09 26.19
C PHE A 924 -9.09 -4.37 25.97
N ILE A 925 -10.15 -4.59 26.75
CA ILE A 925 -11.01 -5.75 26.57
C ILE A 925 -11.72 -5.72 25.21
N SER A 926 -12.18 -4.56 24.77
CA SER A 926 -12.84 -4.43 23.47
C SER A 926 -11.89 -4.76 22.32
N LEU A 927 -10.59 -4.42 22.44
CA LEU A 927 -9.57 -4.79 21.47
C LEU A 927 -9.41 -6.31 21.32
N LEU A 928 -9.67 -7.10 22.37
CA LEU A 928 -9.63 -8.57 22.29
C LEU A 928 -10.70 -9.13 21.36
N LEU A 929 -11.76 -8.38 21.05
CA LEU A 929 -12.77 -8.79 20.07
C LEU A 929 -12.16 -9.04 18.68
N MET A 930 -11.03 -8.40 18.37
CA MET A 930 -10.27 -8.63 17.14
C MET A 930 -9.76 -10.08 17.04
N CYS A 931 -9.53 -10.77 18.16
CA CYS A 931 -9.10 -12.17 18.20
C CYS A 931 -10.19 -13.16 17.76
N LEU A 932 -11.44 -12.71 17.56
CA LEU A 932 -12.50 -13.53 16.95
C LEU A 932 -12.32 -13.72 15.44
N MET A 933 -11.46 -12.92 14.82
CA MET A 933 -11.14 -12.97 13.39
C MET A 933 -9.75 -13.56 13.19
N ASN A 934 -9.51 -14.22 12.05
CA ASN A 934 -8.15 -14.65 11.69
C ASN A 934 -7.22 -13.43 11.58
N VAL A 935 -6.18 -13.40 12.42
CA VAL A 935 -5.21 -12.30 12.48
C VAL A 935 -4.15 -12.53 11.42
N ASN A 936 -4.12 -11.59 10.48
CA ASN A 936 -3.14 -11.48 9.42
C ASN A 936 -2.36 -10.16 9.60
N ALA A 937 -1.27 -9.93 8.87
CA ALA A 937 -0.57 -8.62 8.88
C ALA A 937 -1.52 -7.41 8.73
N PHE A 938 -2.57 -7.58 7.93
CA PHE A 938 -3.62 -6.58 7.74
C PHE A 938 -4.47 -6.27 8.96
N THR A 939 -4.67 -7.25 9.85
CA THR A 939 -5.41 -7.04 11.09
C THR A 939 -4.71 -6.08 12.04
N GLY A 940 -3.39 -5.86 11.90
CA GLY A 940 -2.69 -4.81 12.65
C GLY A 940 -3.07 -3.40 12.22
N THR A 941 -3.10 -3.15 10.91
CA THR A 941 -3.53 -1.85 10.36
C THR A 941 -5.00 -1.63 10.59
N LEU A 942 -5.82 -2.65 10.36
CA LEU A 942 -7.25 -2.57 10.56
C LEU A 942 -7.62 -2.51 12.06
N GLY A 943 -6.81 -3.14 12.93
CA GLY A 943 -6.91 -3.03 14.39
C GLY A 943 -6.79 -1.59 14.90
N ALA A 944 -6.07 -0.72 14.18
CA ALA A 944 -6.05 0.71 14.48
C ALA A 944 -7.43 1.37 14.29
N PHE A 945 -8.20 0.99 13.25
CA PHE A 945 -9.57 1.49 13.09
C PHE A 945 -10.49 0.95 14.17
N HIS A 946 -10.36 -0.32 14.55
CA HIS A 946 -11.11 -0.88 15.66
C HIS A 946 -10.86 -0.07 16.95
N PHE A 947 -9.58 0.18 17.26
CA PHE A 947 -9.18 1.00 18.39
C PHE A 947 -9.78 2.41 18.34
N ILE A 948 -9.75 3.05 17.17
CA ILE A 948 -10.31 4.38 16.96
C ILE A 948 -11.81 4.38 17.23
N ILE A 949 -12.59 3.47 16.63
CA ILE A 949 -14.05 3.40 16.78
C ILE A 949 -14.41 3.20 18.26
N VAL A 950 -13.76 2.25 18.94
CA VAL A 950 -14.01 1.93 20.35
C VAL A 950 -13.65 3.11 21.25
N THR A 951 -12.40 3.58 21.19
CA THR A 951 -11.89 4.62 22.09
C THR A 951 -12.70 5.90 21.96
N ARG A 952 -13.09 6.25 20.73
CA ARG A 952 -13.93 7.41 20.44
C ARG A 952 -15.31 7.34 21.11
N ASN A 953 -15.95 6.17 21.18
CA ASN A 953 -17.24 6.02 21.83
C ASN A 953 -17.12 5.98 23.36
N VAL A 954 -16.12 5.28 23.90
CA VAL A 954 -15.84 5.19 25.34
C VAL A 954 -15.46 6.55 25.93
N MET A 955 -14.60 7.32 25.23
CA MET A 955 -14.15 8.65 25.66
C MET A 955 -15.29 9.68 25.70
N LEU A 956 -16.25 9.57 24.78
CA LEU A 956 -17.41 10.46 24.77
C LEU A 956 -18.32 10.21 25.98
N ILE A 957 -18.53 8.95 26.36
CA ILE A 957 -19.38 8.58 27.50
C ILE A 957 -18.72 8.95 28.84
N ILE A 958 -17.40 8.73 29.00
CA ILE A 958 -16.71 9.07 30.26
C ILE A 958 -16.64 10.57 30.50
N THR A 959 -16.40 11.37 29.46
CA THR A 959 -16.38 12.84 29.59
C THR A 959 -17.74 13.38 30.02
N GLY A 960 -18.84 12.85 29.46
CA GLY A 960 -20.19 13.14 29.93
C GLY A 960 -20.45 12.68 31.38
N PHE A 961 -19.96 11.49 31.76
CA PHE A 961 -20.14 10.93 33.10
C PHE A 961 -19.36 11.69 34.18
N LEU A 962 -18.12 12.09 33.90
CA LEU A 962 -17.26 12.84 34.81
C LEU A 962 -17.75 14.25 35.05
N SER A 963 -18.28 14.89 34.01
CA SER A 963 -18.80 16.26 34.07
C SER A 963 -20.14 16.37 34.80
N ALA A 964 -20.88 15.27 34.93
CA ALA A 964 -22.16 15.22 35.61
C ALA A 964 -22.02 15.08 37.14
N ILE A 965 -22.89 15.77 37.87
CA ILE A 965 -22.96 15.78 39.34
C ILE A 965 -24.04 14.79 39.85
N GLY A 966 -23.86 14.21 41.03
CA GLY A 966 -24.85 13.35 41.68
C GLY A 966 -24.40 11.89 41.82
N ASN A 967 -25.37 11.00 42.09
CA ASN A 967 -25.12 9.56 42.25
C ASN A 967 -24.69 8.89 40.93
N ARG A 968 -23.99 7.74 41.01
CA ARG A 968 -23.47 7.03 39.82
C ARG A 968 -24.53 6.74 38.76
N GLU A 969 -25.72 6.32 39.19
CA GLU A 969 -26.87 6.07 38.31
C GLU A 969 -27.36 7.34 37.60
N ASN A 970 -27.53 8.43 38.35
CA ASN A 970 -27.98 9.71 37.80
C ASN A 970 -26.95 10.29 36.83
N ARG A 971 -25.66 10.21 37.17
CA ARG A 971 -24.54 10.64 36.31
C ARG A 971 -24.47 9.86 35.00
N LEU A 972 -24.67 8.55 35.05
CA LEU A 972 -24.69 7.72 33.85
C LEU A 972 -25.89 8.05 32.96
N ARG A 973 -27.08 8.18 33.56
CA ARG A 973 -28.29 8.60 32.84
C ARG A 973 -28.07 9.92 32.11
N MET A 974 -27.54 10.91 32.83
CA MET A 974 -27.22 12.22 32.28
C MET A 974 -26.20 12.19 31.13
N SER A 975 -25.19 11.32 31.21
CA SER A 975 -24.21 11.12 30.13
C SER A 975 -24.86 10.49 28.89
N LEU A 976 -25.66 9.45 29.07
CA LEU A 976 -26.33 8.74 27.96
C LEU A 976 -27.40 9.61 27.29
N GLU A 977 -28.13 10.43 28.05
CA GLU A 977 -29.11 11.39 27.50
C GLU A 977 -28.48 12.40 26.52
N LEU A 978 -27.20 12.74 26.69
CA LEU A 978 -26.48 13.60 25.74
C LEU A 978 -25.92 12.82 24.55
N ASN A 979 -25.33 11.66 24.83
CA ASN A 979 -24.39 11.04 23.90
C ASN A 979 -25.01 9.92 23.04
N ILE A 980 -26.16 9.35 23.42
CA ILE A 980 -26.72 8.19 22.70
C ILE A 980 -27.16 8.52 21.26
N GLU A 981 -27.78 9.68 21.06
CA GLU A 981 -28.25 10.13 19.74
C GLU A 981 -27.09 10.31 18.74
N PRO A 982 -26.03 11.08 19.05
CA PRO A 982 -24.92 11.24 18.12
C PRO A 982 -24.12 9.94 17.90
N ILE A 983 -23.99 9.07 18.92
CA ILE A 983 -23.33 7.76 18.77
C ILE A 983 -24.10 6.91 17.73
N LEU A 984 -25.41 6.73 17.91
CA LEU A 984 -26.22 5.91 17.00
C LEU A 984 -26.25 6.48 15.57
N LYS A 985 -26.45 7.80 15.42
CA LYS A 985 -26.46 8.45 14.10
C LYS A 985 -25.10 8.37 13.41
N GLY A 986 -24.01 8.54 14.16
CA GLY A 986 -22.65 8.43 13.65
C GLY A 986 -22.31 7.01 13.23
N ASP A 987 -22.59 6.03 14.08
CA ASP A 987 -22.28 4.62 13.83
C ASP A 987 -23.11 4.05 12.66
N ILE A 988 -24.39 4.41 12.54
CA ILE A 988 -25.19 4.07 11.35
C ILE A 988 -24.66 4.77 10.09
N GLY A 989 -24.22 6.03 10.19
CA GLY A 989 -23.57 6.74 9.09
C GLY A 989 -22.30 6.03 8.61
N LEU A 990 -21.45 5.60 9.53
CA LEU A 990 -20.25 4.81 9.24
C LEU A 990 -20.61 3.45 8.60
N LEU A 991 -21.66 2.78 9.07
CA LEU A 991 -22.16 1.54 8.47
C LEU A 991 -22.58 1.76 7.01
N ILE A 992 -23.34 2.81 6.72
CA ILE A 992 -23.79 3.14 5.36
C ILE A 992 -22.59 3.37 4.44
N CYS A 993 -21.61 4.17 4.86
CA CYS A 993 -20.40 4.41 4.08
C CYS A 993 -19.60 3.12 3.82
N THR A 994 -19.46 2.26 4.83
CA THR A 994 -18.65 1.05 4.75
C THR A 994 -19.35 -0.11 4.05
N THR A 995 -20.68 -0.16 4.02
CA THR A 995 -21.46 -1.22 3.36
C THR A 995 -21.15 -1.33 1.86
N VAL A 996 -20.75 -0.23 1.23
CA VAL A 996 -20.35 -0.19 -0.19
C VAL A 996 -19.04 -0.97 -0.44
N LEU A 997 -18.24 -1.23 0.59
CA LEU A 997 -17.08 -2.10 0.50
C LEU A 997 -17.48 -3.57 0.32
N ALA A 998 -18.69 -3.97 0.76
CA ALA A 998 -19.21 -5.31 0.57
C ALA A 998 -19.51 -5.65 -0.90
N THR A 999 -19.72 -4.63 -1.75
CA THR A 999 -19.92 -4.80 -3.21
C THR A 999 -18.61 -4.81 -3.99
N SER A 1000 -17.45 -4.74 -3.32
CA SER A 1000 -16.15 -4.79 -3.97
C SER A 1000 -15.91 -6.15 -4.64
N HIS A 1001 -15.24 -6.15 -5.79
CA HIS A 1001 -14.86 -7.38 -6.49
C HIS A 1001 -13.70 -8.13 -5.81
N PHE A 1002 -12.98 -7.46 -4.90
CA PHE A 1002 -11.82 -8.00 -4.20
C PHE A 1002 -12.24 -8.73 -2.92
N GLU A 1003 -11.82 -9.99 -2.78
CA GLU A 1003 -12.04 -10.76 -1.54
C GLU A 1003 -11.43 -10.07 -0.33
N PHE A 1004 -10.24 -9.50 -0.52
CA PHE A 1004 -9.54 -8.75 0.52
C PHE A 1004 -10.40 -7.61 1.09
N ILE A 1005 -11.02 -6.79 0.22
CA ILE A 1005 -11.83 -5.65 0.67
C ILE A 1005 -13.14 -6.15 1.30
N GLN A 1006 -13.78 -7.14 0.69
CA GLN A 1006 -15.08 -7.67 1.13
C GLN A 1006 -14.98 -8.43 2.47
N TYR A 1007 -14.03 -9.35 2.61
CA TYR A 1007 -13.93 -10.24 3.77
C TYR A 1007 -13.01 -9.70 4.85
N HIS A 1008 -11.87 -9.08 4.52
CA HIS A 1008 -10.93 -8.62 5.54
C HIS A 1008 -11.24 -7.20 6.01
N ILE A 1009 -11.53 -6.26 5.12
CA ILE A 1009 -11.81 -4.86 5.52
C ILE A 1009 -13.26 -4.71 6.01
N PHE A 1010 -14.24 -5.04 5.17
CA PHE A 1010 -15.65 -4.78 5.49
C PHE A 1010 -16.16 -5.58 6.69
N MET A 1011 -15.97 -6.91 6.73
CA MET A 1011 -16.45 -7.72 7.86
C MET A 1011 -15.79 -7.33 9.18
N MET A 1012 -14.51 -6.96 9.15
CA MET A 1012 -13.80 -6.55 10.34
C MET A 1012 -14.28 -5.17 10.84
N LEU A 1013 -14.55 -4.21 9.94
CA LEU A 1013 -15.18 -2.94 10.30
C LEU A 1013 -16.61 -3.16 10.84
N LEU A 1014 -17.37 -4.08 10.26
CA LEU A 1014 -18.71 -4.44 10.72
C LEU A 1014 -18.68 -5.02 12.14
N ILE A 1015 -17.79 -5.99 12.40
CA ILE A 1015 -17.60 -6.58 13.74
C ILE A 1015 -17.10 -5.52 14.72
N SER A 1016 -16.20 -4.64 14.30
CA SER A 1016 -15.70 -3.54 15.14
C SER A 1016 -16.80 -2.56 15.51
N LEU A 1017 -17.69 -2.24 14.57
CA LEU A 1017 -18.82 -1.34 14.79
C LEU A 1017 -19.86 -1.97 15.72
N CYS A 1018 -20.26 -3.21 15.47
CA CYS A 1018 -21.19 -3.95 16.32
C CYS A 1018 -20.62 -4.16 17.74
N GLY A 1019 -19.33 -4.51 17.83
CA GLY A 1019 -18.61 -4.64 19.08
C GLY A 1019 -18.50 -3.33 19.84
N SER A 1020 -18.15 -2.24 19.15
CA SER A 1020 -18.04 -0.92 19.77
C SER A 1020 -19.37 -0.38 20.25
N THR A 1021 -20.45 -0.55 19.49
CA THR A 1021 -21.81 -0.11 19.88
C THR A 1021 -22.32 -0.92 21.08
N ALA A 1022 -22.10 -2.24 21.09
CA ALA A 1022 -22.40 -3.08 22.24
C ALA A 1022 -21.57 -2.68 23.48
N ASN A 1023 -20.27 -2.42 23.30
CA ASN A 1023 -19.41 -1.97 24.40
C ASN A 1023 -19.82 -0.59 24.93
N SER A 1024 -20.09 0.37 24.05
CA SER A 1024 -20.42 1.74 24.46
C SER A 1024 -21.80 1.86 25.10
N LEU A 1025 -22.79 1.11 24.63
CA LEU A 1025 -24.16 1.19 25.16
C LEU A 1025 -24.41 0.24 26.32
N VAL A 1026 -23.79 -0.95 26.33
CA VAL A 1026 -24.08 -2.01 27.31
C VAL A 1026 -22.93 -2.19 28.31
N PHE A 1027 -21.77 -2.69 27.86
CA PHE A 1027 -20.73 -3.18 28.77
C PHE A 1027 -20.02 -2.06 29.53
N TYR A 1028 -19.64 -0.98 28.86
CA TYR A 1028 -18.94 0.14 29.48
C TYR A 1028 -19.81 0.88 30.51
N PRO A 1029 -21.10 1.18 30.24
CA PRO A 1029 -22.02 1.69 31.24
C PRO A 1029 -22.17 0.81 32.48
N ILE A 1030 -22.16 -0.52 32.33
CA ILE A 1030 -22.20 -1.46 33.48
C ILE A 1030 -20.93 -1.31 34.34
N ILE A 1031 -19.75 -1.21 33.72
CA ILE A 1031 -18.49 -0.97 34.43
C ILE A 1031 -18.55 0.35 35.21
N LEU A 1032 -19.12 1.41 34.61
CA LEU A 1032 -19.30 2.71 35.29
C LEU A 1032 -20.28 2.64 36.47
N LEU A 1033 -21.32 1.79 36.41
CA LEU A 1033 -22.23 1.61 37.54
C LEU A 1033 -21.55 0.87 38.71
N LEU A 1034 -20.75 -0.16 38.42
CA LEU A 1034 -20.09 -0.99 39.43
C LEU A 1034 -18.86 -0.30 40.05
N ALA A 1035 -17.98 0.24 39.21
CA ALA A 1035 -16.66 0.72 39.60
C ALA A 1035 -16.36 2.16 39.12
N GLY A 1036 -17.38 2.93 38.74
CA GLY A 1036 -17.19 4.26 38.16
C GLY A 1036 -16.47 5.26 39.08
N PRO A 1037 -15.58 6.11 38.52
CA PRO A 1037 -14.82 7.10 39.26
C PRO A 1037 -15.70 8.22 39.84
N GLN A 1038 -15.17 8.90 40.86
CA GLN A 1038 -15.80 10.11 41.41
C GLN A 1038 -15.90 11.23 40.35
N SER A 1039 -16.86 12.13 40.50
CA SER A 1039 -17.05 13.26 39.58
C SER A 1039 -15.83 14.19 39.57
N GLU A 1040 -15.67 14.98 38.50
CA GLU A 1040 -14.58 15.96 38.42
C GLU A 1040 -14.76 17.12 39.41
N LEU A 1041 -16.01 17.38 39.80
CA LEU A 1041 -16.42 18.35 40.80
C LEU A 1041 -17.44 17.69 41.75
N GLN A 1042 -17.18 17.77 43.05
CA GLN A 1042 -18.08 17.36 44.13
C GLN A 1042 -18.52 18.60 44.92
N PRO A 1043 -19.77 19.05 44.76
CA PRO A 1043 -20.33 20.13 45.58
C PRO A 1043 -20.45 19.70 47.06
N LEU A 1044 -20.17 20.62 47.98
CA LEU A 1044 -20.24 20.36 49.43
C LEU A 1044 -21.64 20.60 50.02
N GLU A 1045 -22.41 21.56 49.47
CA GLU A 1045 -23.73 21.93 50.01
C GLU A 1045 -24.90 21.11 49.45
N HIS A 1046 -24.84 20.70 48.19
CA HIS A 1046 -25.94 20.03 47.49
C HIS A 1046 -25.42 18.87 46.66
N THR A 1047 -25.93 17.66 46.88
CA THR A 1047 -25.42 16.43 46.24
C THR A 1047 -25.58 16.39 44.72
N ASP A 1048 -26.64 17.00 44.18
CA ASP A 1048 -27.02 16.90 42.76
C ASP A 1048 -26.85 18.21 41.95
N ARG A 1049 -26.34 19.29 42.55
CA ARG A 1049 -26.17 20.61 41.88
C ARG A 1049 -25.11 21.49 42.54
N ILE A 1050 -24.56 22.46 41.82
CA ILE A 1050 -23.72 23.53 42.43
C ILE A 1050 -24.56 24.64 43.08
N SER A 1051 -24.00 25.34 44.06
CA SER A 1051 -24.63 26.45 44.79
C SER A 1051 -24.88 27.67 43.90
N THR A 1052 -26.08 28.26 43.97
CA THR A 1052 -26.44 29.46 43.20
C THR A 1052 -25.71 30.70 43.75
N PRO A 1053 -25.22 31.63 42.90
CA PRO A 1053 -24.79 32.94 43.39
C PRO A 1053 -25.99 33.69 44.01
N PRO A 1054 -25.80 34.49 45.08
CA PRO A 1054 -26.88 35.26 45.68
C PRO A 1054 -27.46 36.26 44.66
N PRO A 1055 -28.78 36.53 44.70
CA PRO A 1055 -29.39 37.48 43.77
C PRO A 1055 -28.78 38.89 43.95
N PRO A 1056 -28.62 39.67 42.86
CA PRO A 1056 -28.20 41.06 42.99
C PRO A 1056 -29.23 41.84 43.83
N PRO A 1057 -28.78 42.80 44.65
CA PRO A 1057 -29.69 43.61 45.46
C PRO A 1057 -30.64 44.41 44.56
N ILE A 1058 -31.93 44.32 44.87
CA ILE A 1058 -33.01 45.02 44.16
C ILE A 1058 -32.79 46.53 44.28
N PRO A 1059 -32.77 47.32 43.19
CA PRO A 1059 -32.71 48.77 43.30
C PRO A 1059 -34.01 49.31 43.93
N PRO A 1060 -33.94 50.31 44.82
CA PRO A 1060 -35.11 50.83 45.52
C PRO A 1060 -36.09 51.49 44.54
N THR A 1061 -37.35 51.08 44.65
CA THR A 1061 -38.52 51.64 43.97
C THR A 1061 -38.76 53.09 44.40
N SER A 1062 -38.65 54.05 43.48
CA SER A 1062 -39.16 55.42 43.68
C SER A 1062 -40.56 55.57 43.09
N SER A 1063 -41.47 56.05 43.92
CA SER A 1063 -42.89 56.29 43.69
C SER A 1063 -43.19 57.40 42.66
N SER A 1064 -44.38 57.28 42.07
CA SER A 1064 -45.06 58.17 41.12
C SER A 1064 -45.20 59.64 41.55
N TYR A 1065 -45.08 60.55 40.58
CA TYR A 1065 -45.82 61.83 40.56
C TYR A 1065 -46.31 62.16 39.13
N THR A 1066 -47.46 62.84 39.05
CA THR A 1066 -48.30 62.99 37.87
C THR A 1066 -48.50 64.48 37.50
N ARG A 1067 -48.27 64.84 36.20
CA ARG A 1067 -48.88 65.93 35.36
C ARG A 1067 -48.69 67.43 35.74
N PRO A 1068 -49.00 68.46 34.90
CA PRO A 1068 -49.24 68.62 33.43
C PRO A 1068 -48.51 69.90 32.82
N PRO A 1069 -49.10 70.78 31.97
CA PRO A 1069 -49.04 70.83 30.49
C PRO A 1069 -48.31 72.06 29.83
N CYS A 1070 -47.87 71.87 28.57
CA CYS A 1070 -47.75 72.78 27.40
C CYS A 1070 -47.65 74.33 27.55
N ARG A 1071 -46.55 74.97 27.07
CA ARG A 1071 -46.47 75.89 25.88
C ARG A 1071 -45.32 76.94 25.91
N SER A 1072 -44.74 77.14 24.71
CA SER A 1072 -44.11 78.33 24.07
C SER A 1072 -42.94 79.05 24.76
N ALA A 1073 -41.69 78.87 24.27
CA ALA A 1073 -40.98 79.67 23.23
C ALA A 1073 -40.08 80.76 23.87
N THR A 1074 -38.77 80.83 23.62
CA THR A 1074 -38.16 81.26 22.35
C THR A 1074 -36.64 80.98 22.28
N ALA A 1075 -36.21 80.51 21.10
CA ALA A 1075 -34.98 80.84 20.35
C ALA A 1075 -33.57 80.79 20.99
N LYS A 1076 -32.78 79.79 20.59
CA LYS A 1076 -31.85 79.96 19.45
C LYS A 1076 -31.57 78.63 18.77
N THR A 1077 -31.74 78.69 17.45
CA THR A 1077 -31.80 77.63 16.44
C THR A 1077 -30.44 77.41 15.77
N THR A 1078 -30.15 76.17 15.36
CA THR A 1078 -29.68 75.89 13.99
C THR A 1078 -30.10 74.47 13.58
N ARG A 1079 -30.62 74.40 12.35
CA ARG A 1079 -31.29 73.30 11.67
C ARG A 1079 -30.32 72.21 11.16
N GLU A 1080 -30.85 70.98 11.15
CA GLU A 1080 -30.59 69.80 10.30
C GLU A 1080 -30.50 70.13 8.78
N PRO A 1081 -30.01 69.25 7.83
CA PRO A 1081 -30.38 67.82 7.71
C PRO A 1081 -29.42 66.82 6.98
N SER A 1082 -29.81 65.53 7.05
CA SER A 1082 -29.69 64.37 6.11
C SER A 1082 -28.40 64.01 5.33
N LEU A 1083 -28.11 62.68 5.33
CA LEU A 1083 -27.32 61.81 4.40
C LEU A 1083 -26.82 62.47 3.08
N THR A 1084 -25.58 62.31 2.58
CA THR A 1084 -24.85 61.07 2.18
C THR A 1084 -23.32 61.30 1.98
N THR A 1085 -22.54 60.20 2.03
CA THR A 1085 -21.27 59.87 1.29
C THR A 1085 -19.93 60.62 1.53
N ILE A 1086 -18.96 59.86 2.07
CA ILE A 1086 -17.53 59.64 1.72
C ILE A 1086 -16.67 60.83 1.21
N THR A 1087 -15.59 61.14 1.94
CA THR A 1087 -14.17 61.19 1.48
C THR A 1087 -13.19 61.14 2.66
N GLU A 1088 -11.95 60.72 2.36
CA GLU A 1088 -10.85 60.25 3.22
C GLU A 1088 -9.99 61.34 3.91
N GLU A 1089 -8.99 60.84 4.65
CA GLU A 1089 -7.73 61.41 5.17
C GLU A 1089 -7.72 61.89 6.64
N SER A 1090 -6.64 61.80 7.42
CA SER A 1090 -5.39 61.01 7.48
C SER A 1090 -4.66 61.48 8.78
N CYS A 1091 -3.90 60.61 9.48
CA CYS A 1091 -2.64 60.97 10.16
C CYS A 1091 -1.98 59.80 10.91
N ASN A 1092 -0.97 59.22 10.27
CA ASN A 1092 0.42 59.02 10.71
C ASN A 1092 0.72 58.41 12.09
N GLN A 1093 1.01 57.11 12.09
CA GLN A 1093 2.07 56.51 12.91
C GLN A 1093 3.21 56.10 11.97
N SER A 1094 4.43 56.56 12.22
CA SER A 1094 5.63 56.12 11.50
C SER A 1094 6.28 54.94 12.22
N ILE A 1095 6.57 53.88 11.45
CA ILE A 1095 7.38 52.74 11.87
C ILE A 1095 8.68 52.83 11.06
N VAL A 1096 9.81 52.96 11.74
CA VAL A 1096 11.13 52.87 11.10
C VAL A 1096 11.56 51.41 11.15
N ILE A 1097 11.79 50.82 9.99
CA ILE A 1097 12.32 49.45 9.82
C ILE A 1097 13.67 49.60 9.13
N GLU A 1098 14.76 49.18 9.79
CA GLU A 1098 16.05 48.96 9.13
C GLU A 1098 16.20 47.45 8.84
N PRO A 1099 16.21 47.02 7.57
CA PRO A 1099 16.52 45.65 7.22
C PRO A 1099 18.04 45.45 7.13
N GLN A 1100 18.58 44.48 7.87
CA GLN A 1100 19.92 43.94 7.63
C GLN A 1100 19.79 42.62 6.85
N VAL A 1101 20.42 42.56 5.67
CA VAL A 1101 20.47 41.36 4.83
C VAL A 1101 21.92 40.88 4.78
N THR A 1102 22.17 39.69 5.30
CA THR A 1102 23.47 39.00 5.17
C THR A 1102 23.38 37.94 4.09
N VAL A 1103 24.33 37.98 3.15
CA VAL A 1103 24.44 37.03 2.03
C VAL A 1103 25.73 36.25 2.22
N GLU A 1104 25.61 34.93 2.42
CA GLU A 1104 26.76 34.03 2.47
C GLU A 1104 26.93 33.31 1.12
N TYR A 1105 28.15 33.28 0.60
CA TYR A 1105 28.54 32.54 -0.60
C TYR A 1105 29.56 31.46 -0.21
N SER A 1106 29.34 30.23 -0.66
CA SER A 1106 30.29 29.14 -0.53
C SER A 1106 30.80 28.74 -1.92
N SER A 1107 32.09 28.92 -2.19
CA SER A 1107 32.72 28.45 -3.44
C SER A 1107 33.04 26.95 -3.37
N PRO A 1108 32.79 26.15 -4.42
CA PRO A 1108 33.26 24.78 -4.48
C PRO A 1108 34.74 24.72 -4.92
N GLU A 1109 35.56 23.96 -4.19
CA GLU A 1109 36.90 23.56 -4.63
C GLU A 1109 36.83 22.57 -5.81
N SER A 1110 37.89 22.59 -6.61
CA SER A 1110 38.00 22.05 -7.97
C SER A 1110 38.05 20.52 -8.08
N SER A 1111 37.13 19.92 -8.86
CA SER A 1111 37.43 18.75 -9.74
C SER A 1111 36.27 18.39 -10.69
N SER A 1112 36.58 18.42 -12.00
CA SER A 1112 35.98 17.72 -13.18
C SER A 1112 34.45 17.66 -13.43
N SER A 1113 34.06 18.41 -14.48
CA SER A 1113 33.04 18.15 -15.52
C SER A 1113 31.57 17.87 -15.12
N GLY A 1114 30.79 18.95 -14.99
CA GLY A 1114 29.33 19.01 -15.04
C GLY A 1114 28.84 20.48 -14.93
N PRO A 1115 27.59 20.84 -15.32
CA PRO A 1115 27.15 22.24 -15.32
C PRO A 1115 26.95 22.76 -13.88
N TYR A 1116 27.67 23.83 -13.53
CA TYR A 1116 27.72 24.39 -12.17
C TYR A 1116 26.42 25.11 -11.79
N THR A 1117 25.84 24.77 -10.64
CA THR A 1117 24.79 25.57 -9.99
C THR A 1117 25.32 26.12 -8.66
N ALA A 1118 25.42 27.44 -8.55
CA ALA A 1118 25.79 28.12 -7.31
C ALA A 1118 24.57 28.23 -6.40
N LYS A 1119 24.64 27.67 -5.19
CA LYS A 1119 23.57 27.78 -4.19
C LYS A 1119 23.77 29.05 -3.38
N VAL A 1120 22.95 30.07 -3.64
CA VAL A 1120 22.89 31.31 -2.86
C VAL A 1120 21.79 31.15 -1.82
N THR A 1121 22.13 31.33 -0.54
CA THR A 1121 21.14 31.31 0.54
C THR A 1121 21.08 32.70 1.15
N ALA A 1122 19.97 33.41 0.95
CA ALA A 1122 19.70 34.70 1.58
C ALA A 1122 18.76 34.49 2.76
N THR A 1123 19.15 34.92 3.96
CA THR A 1123 18.30 34.90 5.15
C THR A 1123 18.02 36.33 5.61
N ALA A 1124 16.73 36.67 5.73
CA ALA A 1124 16.27 37.95 6.23
C ALA A 1124 15.76 37.78 7.67
N ASN A 1125 16.46 38.36 8.64
CA ASN A 1125 16.01 38.37 10.03
C ASN A 1125 15.32 39.70 10.32
N ILE A 1126 14.00 39.65 10.56
CA ILE A 1126 13.20 40.84 10.89
C ILE A 1126 13.06 40.91 12.40
N LYS A 1127 13.69 41.91 13.03
CA LYS A 1127 13.48 42.24 14.44
C LYS A 1127 12.46 43.37 14.53
N VAL A 1128 11.32 43.11 15.18
CA VAL A 1128 10.28 44.12 15.44
C VAL A 1128 10.34 44.48 16.92
N GLU A 1129 10.71 45.72 17.24
CA GLU A 1129 10.56 46.27 18.59
C GLU A 1129 9.35 47.21 18.64
N VAL A 1130 8.39 46.87 19.50
CA VAL A 1130 7.19 47.69 19.76
C VAL A 1130 7.38 48.39 21.09
N VAL A 1131 7.56 49.72 21.06
CA VAL A 1131 7.60 50.53 22.27
C VAL A 1131 6.17 50.94 22.62
N ALA A 1132 5.62 50.36 23.69
CA ALA A 1132 4.36 50.83 24.28
C ALA A 1132 4.64 51.88 25.36
N PRO A 1133 3.83 52.95 25.51
CA PRO A 1133 4.06 53.95 26.53
C PRO A 1133 3.66 53.44 27.93
N LEU A 1134 4.58 53.58 28.89
CA LEU A 1134 4.37 53.32 30.31
C LEU A 1134 3.63 54.50 30.97
N TYR A 1135 2.46 54.24 31.55
CA TYR A 1135 1.80 55.17 32.47
C TYR A 1135 2.48 55.10 33.84
N ARG A 1136 2.89 56.25 34.38
CA ARG A 1136 3.24 56.41 35.79
C ARG A 1136 2.60 57.67 36.36
N SER A 1137 1.90 57.47 37.47
CA SER A 1137 1.28 58.51 38.31
C SER A 1137 2.33 59.37 39.02
N ASN A 1138 2.11 60.68 39.11
CA ASN A 1138 2.05 61.38 40.40
C ASN A 1138 1.66 62.87 40.28
N CYS A 1139 0.91 63.28 41.29
CA CYS A 1139 0.34 64.60 41.54
C CYS A 1139 1.35 65.70 41.93
N SER A 1140 0.79 66.93 42.00
CA SER A 1140 1.28 68.19 42.59
C SER A 1140 2.16 69.02 41.65
N GLY A 1141 1.96 70.33 41.48
CA GLY A 1141 1.04 71.31 42.04
C GLY A 1141 1.47 72.71 41.57
N CYS A 1142 0.57 73.67 41.68
CA CYS A 1142 0.79 75.13 41.65
C CYS A 1142 0.99 75.89 40.32
N ARG A 1143 -0.07 76.67 40.02
CA ARG A 1143 -0.12 78.16 39.91
C ARG A 1143 0.46 78.87 38.67
N ARG A 1144 -0.46 79.69 38.08
CA ARG A 1144 -0.37 81.14 37.69
C ARG A 1144 0.83 81.54 36.79
N THR A 1145 0.74 82.32 35.71
CA THR A 1145 -0.15 83.43 35.32
C THR A 1145 0.32 84.00 33.96
N LYS A 1146 -0.63 84.46 33.13
CA LYS A 1146 -0.69 85.71 32.33
C LYS A 1146 0.41 86.14 31.31
N CYS A 1147 -0.14 86.71 30.22
CA CYS A 1147 0.34 87.77 29.30
C CYS A 1147 1.36 87.36 28.23
N GLY A 1148 1.26 87.76 26.95
CA GLY A 1148 0.28 88.59 26.26
C GLY A 1148 0.78 89.00 24.85
N HIS A 1149 -0.18 89.40 24.01
CA HIS A 1149 -0.11 90.37 22.89
C HIS A 1149 0.39 90.05 21.46
N ARG A 1150 -0.53 90.43 20.53
CA ARG A 1150 -0.40 91.07 19.19
C ARG A 1150 0.07 90.21 18.01
N LYS A 1151 -0.28 90.47 16.74
CA LYS A 1151 -1.43 91.00 15.95
C LYS A 1151 -0.90 91.03 14.49
N GLN A 1152 -1.80 90.92 13.49
CA GLN A 1152 -1.67 91.43 12.09
C GLN A 1152 -0.74 90.64 11.11
N GLN A 1153 -0.96 90.54 9.78
CA GLN A 1153 -2.04 90.87 8.82
C GLN A 1153 -1.61 90.40 7.40
N CYS A 1154 -2.58 90.20 6.49
CA CYS A 1154 -2.57 90.50 5.01
C CYS A 1154 -1.66 89.66 4.07
N HIS A 1155 -1.90 89.44 2.76
CA HIS A 1155 -2.97 89.73 1.78
C HIS A 1155 -2.67 88.94 0.46
N HIS A 1156 -3.72 88.59 -0.33
CA HIS A 1156 -3.89 88.63 -1.82
C HIS A 1156 -2.78 88.11 -2.80
N CYS A 1157 -3.03 87.65 -4.04
CA CYS A 1157 -4.09 87.89 -5.04
C CYS A 1157 -3.94 86.93 -6.27
N CYS A 1158 -5.08 86.61 -6.92
CA CYS A 1158 -5.34 86.54 -8.38
C CYS A 1158 -4.58 85.56 -9.32
N LYS A 1159 -5.12 85.01 -10.42
CA LYS A 1159 -6.46 84.94 -11.08
C LYS A 1159 -6.35 84.04 -12.35
N ASP A 1160 -7.50 83.49 -12.80
CA ASP A 1160 -8.03 83.31 -14.18
C ASP A 1160 -7.16 82.62 -15.28
N SER A 1161 -7.62 81.85 -16.29
CA SER A 1161 -8.94 81.46 -16.84
C SER A 1161 -8.74 80.49 -18.05
N GLU A 1162 -9.72 79.59 -18.23
CA GLU A 1162 -10.35 79.11 -19.48
C GLU A 1162 -9.60 78.43 -20.66
N SER A 1163 -10.18 77.28 -21.04
CA SER A 1163 -10.66 76.87 -22.38
C SER A 1163 -9.85 75.91 -23.26
N SER A 1164 -10.66 75.16 -24.01
CA SER A 1164 -10.52 73.98 -24.87
C SER A 1164 -9.74 74.16 -26.18
N ASP A 1165 -9.11 73.10 -26.70
CA ASP A 1165 -9.61 72.34 -27.88
C ASP A 1165 -8.60 71.33 -28.48
N SER A 1166 -9.16 70.17 -28.84
CA SER A 1166 -8.94 69.36 -30.06
C SER A 1166 -7.59 68.75 -30.48
N SER A 1167 -7.73 67.49 -30.96
CA SER A 1167 -7.00 66.81 -32.08
C SER A 1167 -5.55 66.37 -31.82
N ALA A 1168 -5.02 65.28 -32.36
CA ALA A 1168 -5.50 64.10 -33.12
C ALA A 1168 -4.27 63.16 -33.30
N GLU A 1169 -4.54 61.88 -33.57
CA GLU A 1169 -3.73 60.99 -34.46
C GLU A 1169 -2.27 60.63 -34.09
N THR A 1170 -1.70 59.47 -34.41
CA THR A 1170 -2.08 58.06 -34.65
C THR A 1170 -0.74 57.31 -34.84
N ASP A 1171 -0.76 56.00 -34.58
CA ASP A 1171 0.09 54.96 -35.21
C ASP A 1171 1.62 54.98 -34.92
N ALA A 1172 2.34 53.86 -34.89
CA ALA A 1172 2.11 52.54 -35.46
C ALA A 1172 2.94 51.45 -34.73
N ASN A 1173 2.39 50.22 -34.67
CA ASN A 1173 3.00 48.91 -35.04
C ASN A 1173 4.40 48.52 -34.51
N ARG A 1174 4.72 47.26 -34.18
CA ARG A 1174 4.05 45.94 -34.27
C ARG A 1174 4.93 44.92 -33.51
N ASN A 1175 4.26 43.97 -32.86
CA ASN A 1175 4.57 42.54 -32.70
C ASN A 1175 5.99 42.06 -32.37
N SER A 1176 6.12 41.49 -31.17
CA SER A 1176 6.31 40.05 -30.95
C SER A 1176 5.86 39.67 -29.54
#